data_AF-A0A533RVX5-F1
#
_entry.id   AF-A0A533RVX5-F1
#
_cell.length_a   1.000
_cell.length_b   1.000
_cell.length_c   1.000
_cell.angle_alpha   90.00
_cell.angle_beta   90.00
_cell.angle_gamma   90.00
#
_symmetry.space_group_name_H-M   'P 1'
#
loop_
_entity.id
_entity.type
_entity.pdbx_description
1 polymer ?
#
loop_
_entity_poly.entity_id
_entity_poly.type
_entity_poly.pdbx_seq_one_letter_code
_entity_poly.pdbx_strand_id
1 'polypeptide(L)'
;MRPGFWRPVVVMALAAVMLAAFAGTAAAASISGAIWTTDIGGTVNQNFYDAKPDVYLNGGPVKPGSAGLPAGDYYVRITDPSGSTVLGRSWNSDSSIVHRVHVGVSGEFDGGAINCWNFLFRGSSGFTAVGYDDTPNNGGEYKVWLSTVQTFDNDDTKTDNFKVANPDIIKVWRLRVPTELLARSGVTYRAFYTADNPLLAGADWDFVDLAPDPANPGYVTATTWFSDQTTIWFYFSVTVEEGGSVVLDFQSPVDGPEALTFEGSPYINLLKLSLKSWEFTVPVALRGIGVDFSASYTTDDPDDPAAVWSDVALADGDADGVYTAETLFLDPTTISYRFVLDGGGYHFDSGVLGPETITGAATNVNPYAVVYKHWSLTPPAAYVDRGYTFKAQYTTDTPADDTATWVDVALADGDADGTYTADTIFADPTSIAWRFVVSGTGFSWTSAVAGPEELTGTATIENDLELSLKSWEFTVPVALRGIGVDFSASYTTDDPDDPAAVWSDVALADGDADGVYTAETLFLDPTTISYRFVLDGGGYHFDSGVLGPETITGAATNVNPYAVVYKHWSLTPPAAYVDRGYTFKAQYTTDTPADDTATWVDVALADGDADGTYTADTIFADPTSIAWRFVVSGTGFSWTSAVAGPEELTGTATVNNDIALSLKSWRIRPPADFAGMGLTYKAYYTTDDPAGPTPPSWTEVALTEDPQAPGEFIAETIFLGEPSIYYKFTAAGTGFSYESPAYGPEVISGVQTITNELDLTLKRWIINAPVSLAGLPGVTYSAYYSLT
;
A
#
# COMPACT_ATOMS: atom_id res chain seq x y z
N MET A 1 -71.96 73.87 -88.46
CA MET A 1 -71.38 73.00 -89.53
C MET A 1 -70.76 71.79 -88.86
N ARG A 2 -71.08 70.58 -89.34
CA ARG A 2 -70.93 69.32 -88.59
C ARG A 2 -69.46 68.83 -88.54
N PRO A 3 -68.90 68.53 -87.34
CA PRO A 3 -67.56 67.98 -87.18
C PRO A 3 -67.62 66.45 -87.34
N GLY A 4 -67.58 65.96 -88.59
CA GLY A 4 -67.75 64.52 -88.85
C GLY A 4 -66.92 63.92 -89.98
N PHE A 5 -66.20 64.72 -90.76
CA PHE A 5 -65.60 64.22 -92.02
C PHE A 5 -64.11 63.86 -91.92
N TRP A 6 -63.37 64.34 -90.91
CA TRP A 6 -61.91 64.10 -90.81
C TRP A 6 -61.51 62.88 -89.97
N ARG A 7 -62.41 62.31 -89.17
CA ARG A 7 -62.11 61.16 -88.30
C ARG A 7 -61.79 59.83 -89.02
N PRO A 8 -62.48 59.41 -90.10
CA PRO A 8 -62.15 58.13 -90.73
C PRO A 8 -60.86 58.17 -91.55
N VAL A 9 -60.46 59.34 -92.09
CA VAL A 9 -59.23 59.49 -92.89
C VAL A 9 -57.98 59.44 -92.02
N VAL A 10 -58.01 60.07 -90.82
CA VAL A 10 -56.88 60.03 -89.88
C VAL A 10 -56.71 58.64 -89.25
N VAL A 11 -57.81 57.92 -88.97
CA VAL A 11 -57.74 56.56 -88.40
C VAL A 11 -57.21 55.54 -89.42
N MET A 12 -57.58 55.65 -90.71
CA MET A 12 -56.99 54.77 -91.74
C MET A 12 -55.53 55.09 -92.05
N ALA A 13 -55.12 56.36 -92.00
CA ALA A 13 -53.71 56.73 -92.15
C ALA A 13 -52.84 56.25 -90.97
N LEU A 14 -53.32 56.32 -89.73
CA LEU A 14 -52.60 55.79 -88.56
C LEU A 14 -52.53 54.25 -88.57
N ALA A 15 -53.59 53.57 -89.01
CA ALA A 15 -53.59 52.11 -89.12
C ALA A 15 -52.62 51.61 -90.21
N ALA A 16 -52.51 52.32 -91.34
CA ALA A 16 -51.55 51.99 -92.40
C ALA A 16 -50.09 52.24 -91.97
N VAL A 17 -49.83 53.31 -91.19
CA VAL A 17 -48.49 53.59 -90.63
C VAL A 17 -48.11 52.57 -89.55
N MET A 18 -49.06 52.14 -88.71
CA MET A 18 -48.79 51.08 -87.73
C MET A 18 -48.61 49.70 -88.39
N LEU A 19 -49.34 49.37 -89.46
CA LEU A 19 -49.16 48.09 -90.17
C LEU A 19 -47.83 48.04 -90.96
N ALA A 20 -47.32 49.17 -91.44
CA ALA A 20 -46.00 49.27 -92.07
C ALA A 20 -44.84 49.21 -91.06
N ALA A 21 -45.07 49.58 -89.79
CA ALA A 21 -44.06 49.52 -88.73
C ALA A 21 -43.82 48.10 -88.16
N PHE A 22 -44.69 47.13 -88.45
CA PHE A 22 -44.54 45.72 -88.03
C PHE A 22 -44.03 44.77 -89.13
N ALA A 23 -43.75 45.27 -90.34
CA ALA A 23 -43.32 44.45 -91.48
C ALA A 23 -41.78 44.31 -91.61
N GLY A 24 -41.03 44.58 -90.53
CA GLY A 24 -39.57 44.67 -90.56
C GLY A 24 -38.88 43.94 -89.41
N THR A 25 -39.35 42.77 -88.97
CA THR A 25 -38.42 41.83 -88.32
C THR A 25 -37.57 41.26 -89.43
N ALA A 26 -36.33 41.75 -89.57
CA ALA A 26 -35.33 41.05 -90.36
C ALA A 26 -35.29 39.63 -89.78
N ALA A 27 -35.70 38.62 -90.56
CA ALA A 27 -35.47 37.25 -90.17
C ALA A 27 -33.94 37.11 -90.14
N ALA A 28 -33.36 37.04 -88.95
CA ALA A 28 -31.96 36.69 -88.80
C ALA A 28 -31.78 35.35 -89.50
N ALA A 29 -30.99 35.35 -90.57
CA ALA A 29 -30.76 34.14 -91.34
C ALA A 29 -29.99 33.20 -90.41
N SER A 30 -30.64 32.11 -89.98
CA SER A 30 -30.00 31.07 -89.17
C SER A 30 -28.69 30.66 -89.85
N ILE A 31 -27.59 30.59 -89.10
CA ILE A 31 -26.29 30.20 -89.68
C ILE A 31 -26.44 28.89 -90.46
N SER A 32 -25.92 28.82 -91.69
CA SER A 32 -26.02 27.61 -92.52
C SER A 32 -25.03 26.53 -92.05
N GLY A 33 -25.18 25.30 -92.52
CA GLY A 33 -24.28 24.18 -92.19
C GLY A 33 -24.67 23.40 -90.93
N ALA A 34 -23.77 22.54 -90.46
CA ALA A 34 -23.93 21.71 -89.27
C ALA A 34 -22.57 21.52 -88.61
N ILE A 35 -22.57 21.19 -87.31
CA ILE A 35 -21.35 20.78 -86.59
C ILE A 35 -21.50 19.34 -86.18
N TRP A 36 -20.38 18.62 -86.08
CA TRP A 36 -20.36 17.28 -85.52
C TRP A 36 -19.16 17.05 -84.63
N THR A 37 -19.41 16.28 -83.59
CA THR A 37 -18.36 15.63 -82.85
C THR A 37 -17.73 14.52 -83.68
N THR A 38 -16.41 14.36 -83.55
CA THR A 38 -15.58 13.38 -84.26
C THR A 38 -14.46 12.86 -83.33
N ASP A 39 -13.83 11.74 -83.68
CA ASP A 39 -12.52 11.35 -83.14
C ASP A 39 -11.39 12.14 -83.84
N ILE A 40 -10.15 11.86 -83.45
CA ILE A 40 -8.93 12.37 -84.11
C ILE A 40 -8.85 11.98 -85.59
N GLY A 41 -9.54 10.91 -86.01
CA GLY A 41 -9.57 10.39 -87.37
C GLY A 41 -10.55 11.12 -88.30
N GLY A 42 -11.41 12.00 -87.78
CA GLY A 42 -12.42 12.69 -88.57
C GLY A 42 -13.69 11.87 -88.84
N THR A 43 -13.92 10.78 -88.08
CA THR A 43 -15.13 9.96 -88.19
C THR A 43 -16.39 10.76 -87.82
N VAL A 44 -17.19 11.10 -88.83
CA VAL A 44 -18.44 11.86 -88.64
C VAL A 44 -19.47 11.05 -87.84
N ASN A 45 -20.09 11.69 -86.85
CA ASN A 45 -21.25 11.18 -86.10
C ASN A 45 -20.94 9.89 -85.30
N GLN A 46 -19.76 9.84 -84.70
CA GLN A 46 -19.41 8.79 -83.75
C GLN A 46 -20.27 8.88 -82.48
N ASN A 47 -20.52 10.10 -81.97
CA ASN A 47 -21.38 10.46 -80.84
C ASN A 47 -21.15 9.67 -79.52
N PHE A 48 -20.19 8.75 -79.48
CA PHE A 48 -19.82 7.90 -78.36
C PHE A 48 -18.30 7.82 -78.32
N TYR A 49 -17.71 8.36 -77.26
CA TYR A 49 -16.26 8.47 -77.06
C TYR A 49 -15.87 7.72 -75.80
N ASP A 50 -14.65 7.20 -75.76
CA ASP A 50 -14.16 6.46 -74.58
C ASP A 50 -13.89 7.45 -73.44
N ALA A 51 -13.14 8.52 -73.70
CA ALA A 51 -12.85 9.59 -72.74
C ALA A 51 -13.12 11.00 -73.29
N LYS A 52 -13.17 12.01 -72.40
CA LYS A 52 -13.41 13.41 -72.77
C LYS A 52 -12.34 14.00 -73.70
N PRO A 53 -11.03 13.65 -73.56
CA PRO A 53 -9.99 14.09 -74.47
C PRO A 53 -10.13 13.55 -75.90
N ASP A 54 -10.93 12.51 -76.13
CA ASP A 54 -11.14 11.92 -77.46
C ASP A 54 -12.18 12.66 -78.30
N VAL A 55 -12.84 13.66 -77.72
CA VAL A 55 -13.90 14.43 -78.38
C VAL A 55 -13.30 15.58 -79.18
N TYR A 56 -13.38 15.47 -80.51
CA TYR A 56 -13.04 16.54 -81.44
C TYR A 56 -14.32 17.16 -82.03
N LEU A 57 -14.25 18.42 -82.45
CA LEU A 57 -15.36 19.13 -83.11
C LEU A 57 -14.95 19.52 -84.52
N ASN A 58 -15.85 19.28 -85.49
CA ASN A 58 -15.68 19.63 -86.90
C ASN A 58 -16.91 20.38 -87.45
N GLY A 59 -16.71 21.17 -88.50
CA GLY A 59 -17.71 22.05 -89.12
C GLY A 59 -18.60 21.43 -90.21
N GLY A 60 -18.74 20.10 -90.26
CA GLY A 60 -19.54 19.41 -91.28
C GLY A 60 -18.74 18.42 -92.13
N PRO A 61 -19.34 17.80 -93.18
CA PRO A 61 -18.71 16.72 -93.92
C PRO A 61 -17.89 17.34 -95.03
N VAL A 62 -16.62 16.98 -95.13
CA VAL A 62 -15.75 17.42 -96.22
C VAL A 62 -16.13 16.67 -97.50
N LYS A 63 -17.21 17.12 -98.16
CA LYS A 63 -17.65 16.60 -99.47
C LYS A 63 -17.90 17.75 -100.44
N PRO A 64 -17.43 17.65 -101.70
CA PRO A 64 -17.71 18.65 -102.73
C PRO A 64 -19.23 18.89 -102.86
N GLY A 65 -19.65 20.14 -102.68
CA GLY A 65 -21.06 20.55 -102.72
C GLY A 65 -21.81 20.51 -101.38
N SER A 66 -21.16 20.18 -100.26
CA SER A 66 -21.73 20.35 -98.93
C SER A 66 -21.84 21.84 -98.56
N ALA A 67 -22.93 22.21 -97.89
CA ALA A 67 -23.08 23.54 -97.32
C ALA A 67 -22.30 23.58 -96.00
N GLY A 68 -21.00 23.92 -96.06
CA GLY A 68 -20.18 24.17 -94.88
C GLY A 68 -20.69 25.35 -94.05
N LEU A 69 -20.04 25.59 -92.91
CA LEU A 69 -20.36 26.76 -92.10
C LEU A 69 -19.98 28.05 -92.84
N PRO A 70 -20.70 29.17 -92.64
CA PRO A 70 -20.26 30.47 -93.14
C PRO A 70 -18.86 30.82 -92.64
N ALA A 71 -18.03 31.42 -93.49
CA ALA A 71 -16.71 31.87 -93.09
C ALA A 71 -16.80 32.91 -91.95
N GLY A 72 -15.95 32.78 -90.93
CA GLY A 72 -15.98 33.64 -89.75
C GLY A 72 -15.35 33.00 -88.51
N ASP A 73 -15.31 33.75 -87.41
CA ASP A 73 -14.83 33.27 -86.12
C ASP A 73 -16.00 32.80 -85.25
N TYR A 74 -15.82 31.64 -84.61
CA TYR A 74 -16.85 31.02 -83.78
C TYR A 74 -16.34 30.72 -82.36
N TYR A 75 -17.24 30.82 -81.41
CA TYR A 75 -17.09 30.43 -80.01
C TYR A 75 -17.64 29.03 -79.80
N VAL A 76 -17.02 28.30 -78.87
CA VAL A 76 -17.43 26.92 -78.51
C VAL A 76 -17.82 26.87 -77.04
N ARG A 77 -18.88 26.14 -76.71
CA ARG A 77 -19.17 25.72 -75.33
C ARG A 77 -19.71 24.30 -75.30
N ILE A 78 -19.55 23.64 -74.15
CA ILE A 78 -20.19 22.37 -73.83
C ILE A 78 -21.12 22.59 -72.65
N THR A 79 -22.32 22.02 -72.73
CA THR A 79 -23.32 22.03 -71.68
C THR A 79 -23.77 20.61 -71.34
N ASP A 80 -24.56 20.49 -70.28
CA ASP A 80 -25.42 19.33 -70.08
C ASP A 80 -26.42 19.17 -71.25
N PRO A 81 -27.10 18.00 -71.39
CA PRO A 81 -28.01 17.75 -72.51
C PRO A 81 -29.17 18.73 -72.58
N SER A 82 -29.60 19.30 -71.44
CA SER A 82 -30.68 20.29 -71.43
C SER A 82 -30.24 21.64 -72.04
N GLY A 83 -28.94 21.94 -72.02
CA GLY A 83 -28.41 23.25 -72.40
C GLY A 83 -28.37 24.27 -71.27
N SER A 84 -28.76 23.87 -70.05
CA SER A 84 -28.94 24.79 -68.92
C SER A 84 -27.64 25.05 -68.16
N THR A 85 -26.76 24.06 -68.07
CA THR A 85 -25.50 24.14 -67.30
C THR A 85 -24.31 24.17 -68.24
N VAL A 86 -23.50 25.24 -68.19
CA VAL A 86 -22.24 25.33 -68.96
C VAL A 86 -21.15 24.56 -68.24
N LEU A 87 -20.64 23.51 -68.89
CA LEU A 87 -19.60 22.61 -68.37
C LEU A 87 -18.20 23.02 -68.85
N GLY A 88 -18.12 23.70 -70.01
CA GLY A 88 -16.88 24.32 -70.48
C GLY A 88 -17.14 25.32 -71.60
N ARG A 89 -16.24 26.29 -71.77
CA ARG A 89 -16.37 27.35 -72.81
C ARG A 89 -15.01 27.82 -73.33
N SER A 90 -14.98 28.37 -74.54
CA SER A 90 -13.73 28.73 -75.25
C SER A 90 -13.12 30.06 -74.80
N TRP A 91 -13.45 30.56 -73.60
CA TRP A 91 -12.82 31.73 -73.00
C TRP A 91 -12.77 31.62 -71.47
N ASN A 92 -11.71 32.17 -70.88
CA ASN A 92 -11.52 32.14 -69.43
C ASN A 92 -12.44 33.14 -68.69
N SER A 93 -12.42 33.14 -67.36
CA SER A 93 -13.32 33.97 -66.53
C SER A 93 -13.23 35.47 -66.79
N ASP A 94 -12.03 36.00 -66.98
CA ASP A 94 -11.78 37.42 -67.23
C ASP A 94 -11.75 37.77 -68.74
N SER A 95 -11.92 36.77 -69.61
CA SER A 95 -11.85 36.90 -71.08
C SER A 95 -10.51 37.44 -71.59
N SER A 96 -9.43 37.34 -70.80
CA SER A 96 -8.07 37.64 -71.25
C SER A 96 -7.54 36.60 -72.24
N ILE A 97 -8.08 35.39 -72.21
CA ILE A 97 -7.81 34.32 -73.17
C ILE A 97 -9.12 33.90 -73.83
N VAL A 98 -9.16 33.98 -75.17
CA VAL A 98 -10.31 33.61 -75.99
C VAL A 98 -9.85 32.72 -77.13
N HIS A 99 -10.24 31.46 -77.11
CA HIS A 99 -10.10 30.54 -78.23
C HIS A 99 -11.29 30.71 -79.17
N ARG A 100 -11.01 30.94 -80.45
CA ARG A 100 -12.01 31.00 -81.53
C ARG A 100 -11.66 30.02 -82.62
N VAL A 101 -12.68 29.39 -83.18
CA VAL A 101 -12.55 28.54 -84.35
C VAL A 101 -12.73 29.42 -85.56
N HIS A 102 -11.71 29.53 -86.40
CA HIS A 102 -11.84 30.22 -87.67
C HIS A 102 -12.37 29.25 -88.72
N VAL A 103 -13.45 29.61 -89.40
CA VAL A 103 -13.99 28.89 -90.55
C VAL A 103 -13.56 29.62 -91.81
N GLY A 104 -12.81 28.95 -92.67
CA GLY A 104 -12.35 29.48 -93.94
C GLY A 104 -13.45 29.60 -95.00
N VAL A 105 -13.12 30.18 -96.15
CA VAL A 105 -14.06 30.35 -97.27
C VAL A 105 -14.58 29.02 -97.87
N SER A 106 -13.89 27.91 -97.60
CA SER A 106 -14.35 26.56 -97.95
C SER A 106 -15.49 26.06 -97.05
N GLY A 107 -15.77 26.76 -95.95
CA GLY A 107 -16.75 26.35 -94.94
C GLY A 107 -16.23 25.28 -93.96
N GLU A 108 -14.90 25.11 -93.91
CA GLU A 108 -14.19 24.18 -93.04
C GLU A 108 -13.42 24.93 -91.95
N PHE A 109 -13.08 24.24 -90.86
CA PHE A 109 -12.23 24.82 -89.81
C PHE A 109 -10.79 24.97 -90.30
N ASP A 110 -10.22 26.16 -90.16
CA ASP A 110 -8.82 26.42 -90.46
C ASP A 110 -7.95 25.67 -89.45
N GLY A 111 -7.29 24.60 -89.90
CA GLY A 111 -6.51 23.69 -89.06
C GLY A 111 -7.19 22.34 -88.78
N GLY A 112 -8.39 22.11 -89.31
CA GLY A 112 -9.13 20.85 -89.14
C GLY A 112 -9.93 20.79 -87.83
N ALA A 113 -10.30 19.58 -87.42
CA ALA A 113 -11.10 19.37 -86.22
C ALA A 113 -10.33 19.83 -84.96
N ILE A 114 -11.03 20.49 -84.04
CA ILE A 114 -10.43 20.95 -82.78
C ILE A 114 -10.65 19.92 -81.68
N ASN A 115 -9.67 19.74 -80.79
CA ASN A 115 -9.83 18.91 -79.60
C ASN A 115 -10.62 19.69 -78.53
N CYS A 116 -11.81 19.22 -78.16
CA CYS A 116 -12.69 19.97 -77.25
C CYS A 116 -12.10 20.13 -75.85
N TRP A 117 -11.37 19.13 -75.35
CA TRP A 117 -10.73 19.20 -74.03
C TRP A 117 -9.70 20.32 -73.96
N ASN A 118 -8.76 20.35 -74.90
CA ASN A 118 -7.68 21.34 -74.95
C ASN A 118 -8.17 22.75 -75.34
N PHE A 119 -9.33 22.85 -75.99
CA PHE A 119 -9.86 24.11 -76.50
C PHE A 119 -10.74 24.88 -75.49
N LEU A 120 -11.25 24.21 -74.46
CA LEU A 120 -12.22 24.78 -73.52
C LEU A 120 -11.60 25.03 -72.15
N PHE A 121 -12.25 25.89 -71.37
CA PHE A 121 -12.01 26.07 -69.94
C PHE A 121 -13.21 25.55 -69.15
N ARG A 122 -12.98 24.77 -68.09
CA ARG A 122 -14.03 24.03 -67.36
C ARG A 122 -14.78 24.89 -66.33
N GLY A 123 -16.08 24.65 -66.18
CA GLY A 123 -16.96 25.44 -65.30
C GLY A 123 -16.61 25.37 -63.81
N SER A 124 -16.29 24.19 -63.29
CA SER A 124 -15.96 23.93 -61.88
C SER A 124 -14.73 24.70 -61.40
N SER A 125 -13.80 25.02 -62.32
CA SER A 125 -12.62 25.85 -62.05
C SER A 125 -12.91 27.35 -62.07
N GLY A 126 -14.18 27.75 -62.22
CA GLY A 126 -14.54 29.11 -62.56
C GLY A 126 -13.95 29.53 -63.92
N PHE A 127 -13.86 28.61 -64.88
CA PHE A 127 -13.28 28.84 -66.22
C PHE A 127 -11.81 29.30 -66.21
N THR A 128 -10.97 28.70 -65.36
CA THR A 128 -9.53 29.00 -65.28
C THR A 128 -8.62 27.83 -65.70
N ALA A 129 -9.12 26.59 -65.64
CA ALA A 129 -8.40 25.40 -66.06
C ALA A 129 -8.95 24.85 -67.38
N VAL A 130 -8.06 24.29 -68.21
CA VAL A 130 -8.39 23.65 -69.49
C VAL A 130 -9.29 22.41 -69.28
N GLY A 131 -10.24 22.16 -70.19
CA GLY A 131 -11.18 21.03 -70.17
C GLY A 131 -12.65 21.43 -70.09
N TYR A 132 -13.51 20.45 -69.79
CA TYR A 132 -14.92 20.63 -69.45
C TYR A 132 -15.37 19.64 -68.36
N ASP A 133 -16.32 20.07 -67.53
CA ASP A 133 -16.80 19.28 -66.38
C ASP A 133 -17.62 18.05 -66.80
N ASP A 134 -17.85 17.15 -65.86
CA ASP A 134 -18.80 16.06 -66.03
C ASP A 134 -20.23 16.57 -66.19
N THR A 135 -20.95 15.95 -67.10
CA THR A 135 -22.39 16.14 -67.23
C THR A 135 -23.12 15.56 -66.02
N PRO A 136 -24.12 16.25 -65.44
CA PRO A 136 -24.94 15.69 -64.38
C PRO A 136 -25.86 14.55 -64.86
N ASN A 137 -25.90 14.28 -66.16
CA ASN A 137 -26.64 13.15 -66.72
C ASN A 137 -25.81 11.86 -66.59
N ASN A 138 -26.29 10.91 -65.78
CA ASN A 138 -25.62 9.62 -65.55
C ASN A 138 -25.32 8.79 -66.82
N GLY A 139 -25.96 9.10 -67.95
CA GLY A 139 -25.68 8.48 -69.25
C GLY A 139 -24.45 9.05 -69.98
N GLY A 140 -23.67 9.93 -69.33
CA GLY A 140 -22.47 10.53 -69.91
C GLY A 140 -22.74 11.41 -71.12
N GLU A 141 -23.96 11.95 -71.25
CA GLU A 141 -24.41 12.72 -72.41
C GLU A 141 -24.13 14.22 -72.25
N TYR A 142 -23.61 14.84 -73.32
CA TYR A 142 -23.20 16.24 -73.41
C TYR A 142 -23.79 16.88 -74.66
N LYS A 143 -23.83 18.22 -74.67
CA LYS A 143 -24.18 19.01 -75.84
C LYS A 143 -23.10 20.03 -76.14
N VAL A 144 -22.51 19.97 -77.33
CA VAL A 144 -21.56 20.96 -77.82
C VAL A 144 -22.29 22.02 -78.63
N TRP A 145 -21.86 23.27 -78.50
CA TRP A 145 -22.42 24.42 -79.20
C TRP A 145 -21.30 25.18 -79.92
N LEU A 146 -21.61 25.67 -81.12
CA LEU A 146 -20.75 26.55 -81.90
C LEU A 146 -21.55 27.79 -82.30
N SER A 147 -21.06 28.99 -81.97
CA SER A 147 -21.79 30.25 -82.24
C SER A 147 -20.90 31.38 -82.74
N THR A 148 -21.44 32.27 -83.57
CA THR A 148 -20.76 33.51 -83.99
C THR A 148 -20.75 34.58 -82.88
N VAL A 149 -21.54 34.40 -81.83
CA VAL A 149 -21.65 35.33 -80.69
C VAL A 149 -21.46 34.61 -79.35
N GLN A 150 -20.86 35.29 -78.37
CA GLN A 150 -20.57 34.69 -77.05
C GLN A 150 -21.82 34.39 -76.21
N THR A 151 -22.96 35.00 -76.54
CA THR A 151 -24.24 34.77 -75.85
C THR A 151 -24.91 33.47 -76.29
N PHE A 152 -24.43 32.85 -77.38
CA PHE A 152 -25.02 31.65 -77.99
C PHE A 152 -26.51 31.85 -78.30
N ASP A 153 -26.84 32.98 -78.93
CA ASP A 153 -28.18 33.28 -79.41
C ASP A 153 -28.60 32.20 -80.41
N ASN A 154 -29.86 31.76 -80.34
CA ASN A 154 -30.31 30.56 -81.04
C ASN A 154 -30.12 30.65 -82.58
N ASP A 155 -30.31 31.83 -83.16
CA ASP A 155 -30.20 32.03 -84.61
C ASP A 155 -28.73 32.05 -85.09
N ASP A 156 -27.80 32.28 -84.18
CA ASP A 156 -26.36 32.38 -84.40
C ASP A 156 -25.61 31.11 -83.98
N THR A 157 -26.32 30.00 -83.71
CA THR A 157 -25.74 28.83 -83.06
C THR A 157 -26.10 27.50 -83.73
N LYS A 158 -25.11 26.59 -83.77
CA LYS A 158 -25.29 25.16 -84.07
C LYS A 158 -24.96 24.31 -82.86
N THR A 159 -25.57 23.13 -82.80
CA THR A 159 -25.37 22.18 -81.70
C THR A 159 -25.18 20.77 -82.21
N ASP A 160 -24.46 19.96 -81.46
CA ASP A 160 -24.42 18.50 -81.59
C ASP A 160 -24.43 17.85 -80.20
N ASN A 161 -24.87 16.59 -80.10
CA ASN A 161 -24.86 15.83 -78.84
C ASN A 161 -23.88 14.67 -78.93
N PHE A 162 -23.17 14.39 -77.84
CA PHE A 162 -22.25 13.27 -77.74
C PHE A 162 -22.29 12.62 -76.37
N LYS A 163 -21.74 11.41 -76.27
CA LYS A 163 -21.62 10.65 -75.04
C LYS A 163 -20.16 10.30 -74.79
N VAL A 164 -19.76 10.32 -73.53
CA VAL A 164 -18.48 9.78 -73.07
C VAL A 164 -18.79 8.55 -72.23
N ALA A 165 -18.31 7.38 -72.66
CA ALA A 165 -18.61 6.08 -72.06
C ALA A 165 -18.05 5.97 -70.65
N ASN A 166 -16.87 6.54 -70.42
CA ASN A 166 -16.22 6.58 -69.13
C ASN A 166 -15.79 8.02 -68.85
N PRO A 167 -16.66 8.90 -68.31
CA PRO A 167 -16.21 10.21 -67.88
C PRO A 167 -15.06 9.99 -66.91
N ASP A 168 -13.85 10.48 -67.26
CA ASP A 168 -12.62 10.25 -66.52
C ASP A 168 -12.91 10.23 -65.02
N ILE A 169 -12.67 9.09 -64.37
CA ILE A 169 -12.93 9.00 -62.94
C ILE A 169 -11.78 9.73 -62.25
N ILE A 170 -11.94 11.04 -62.08
CA ILE A 170 -11.08 11.85 -61.23
C ILE A 170 -11.20 11.27 -59.82
N LYS A 171 -10.11 10.67 -59.33
CA LYS A 171 -10.03 10.23 -57.94
C LYS A 171 -9.30 11.28 -57.14
N VAL A 172 -9.91 11.70 -56.05
CA VAL A 172 -9.29 12.59 -55.08
C VAL A 172 -8.83 11.75 -53.91
N TRP A 173 -7.52 11.70 -53.70
CA TRP A 173 -6.91 11.13 -52.50
C TRP A 173 -7.10 12.13 -51.36
N ARG A 174 -7.63 11.66 -50.23
CA ARG A 174 -7.72 12.44 -48.99
C ARG A 174 -7.21 11.60 -47.84
N LEU A 175 -6.14 12.06 -47.20
CA LEU A 175 -5.61 11.47 -46.00
C LEU A 175 -5.77 12.47 -44.85
N ARG A 176 -6.38 12.04 -43.74
CA ARG A 176 -6.48 12.88 -42.54
C ARG A 176 -5.20 12.71 -41.73
N VAL A 177 -4.50 13.81 -41.51
CA VAL A 177 -3.20 13.84 -40.83
C VAL A 177 -3.32 14.67 -39.55
N PRO A 178 -2.72 14.24 -38.43
CA PRO A 178 -2.60 15.06 -37.22
C PRO A 178 -2.01 16.43 -37.53
N THR A 179 -2.47 17.46 -36.82
CA THR A 179 -2.09 18.86 -37.12
C THR A 179 -0.59 19.09 -36.85
N GLU A 180 -0.05 18.32 -35.92
CA GLU A 180 1.34 18.30 -35.48
C GLU A 180 2.26 17.82 -36.61
N LEU A 181 1.89 16.74 -37.30
CA LEU A 181 2.60 16.21 -38.47
C LEU A 181 2.52 17.16 -39.66
N LEU A 182 1.38 17.82 -39.87
CA LEU A 182 1.21 18.84 -40.91
C LEU A 182 2.09 20.08 -40.68
N ALA A 183 2.40 20.40 -39.43
CA ALA A 183 3.23 21.55 -39.07
C ALA A 183 4.74 21.26 -39.16
N ARG A 184 5.16 19.99 -39.20
CA ARG A 184 6.59 19.60 -39.29
C ARG A 184 7.14 19.85 -40.70
N SER A 185 8.29 20.51 -40.78
CA SER A 185 9.06 20.62 -42.02
C SER A 185 9.72 19.29 -42.36
N GLY A 186 9.83 18.96 -43.65
CA GLY A 186 10.51 17.73 -44.10
C GLY A 186 9.63 16.47 -44.11
N VAL A 187 8.32 16.60 -43.87
CA VAL A 187 7.38 15.49 -44.01
C VAL A 187 6.84 15.43 -45.44
N THR A 188 7.04 14.29 -46.11
CA THR A 188 6.48 14.00 -47.44
C THR A 188 5.37 12.96 -47.31
N TYR A 189 4.20 13.26 -47.88
CA TYR A 189 3.05 12.38 -47.91
C TYR A 189 2.88 11.83 -49.32
N ARG A 190 2.84 10.51 -49.51
CA ARG A 190 2.63 9.87 -50.81
C ARG A 190 1.48 8.89 -50.79
N ALA A 191 0.69 8.87 -51.85
CA ALA A 191 -0.23 7.78 -52.15
C ALA A 191 0.36 6.96 -53.29
N PHE A 192 0.63 5.68 -53.03
CA PHE A 192 1.03 4.71 -54.04
C PHE A 192 -0.21 4.01 -54.55
N TYR A 193 -0.27 3.77 -55.86
CA TYR A 193 -1.37 3.05 -56.48
C TYR A 193 -0.91 2.14 -57.60
N THR A 194 -1.66 1.07 -57.83
CA THR A 194 -1.47 0.19 -58.98
C THR A 194 -2.81 -0.29 -59.54
N ALA A 195 -2.85 -0.44 -60.86
CA ALA A 195 -3.93 -1.10 -61.57
C ALA A 195 -3.76 -2.63 -61.56
N ASP A 196 -2.53 -3.11 -61.34
CA ASP A 196 -2.23 -4.53 -61.31
C ASP A 196 -2.68 -5.15 -59.99
N ASN A 197 -2.94 -6.46 -59.99
CA ASN A 197 -3.17 -7.17 -58.74
C ASN A 197 -1.86 -7.14 -57.91
N PRO A 198 -1.86 -6.52 -56.71
CA PRO A 198 -0.65 -6.31 -55.91
C PRO A 198 -0.04 -7.63 -55.41
N LEU A 199 -0.79 -8.72 -55.45
CA LEU A 199 -0.32 -10.07 -55.10
C LEU A 199 0.51 -10.73 -56.22
N LEU A 200 0.56 -10.14 -57.41
CA LEU A 200 1.42 -10.62 -58.50
C LEU A 200 2.81 -10.01 -58.34
N ALA A 201 3.84 -10.87 -58.32
CA ALA A 201 5.22 -10.43 -58.34
C ALA A 201 5.48 -9.57 -59.60
N GLY A 202 5.80 -8.30 -59.39
CA GLY A 202 6.07 -7.33 -60.46
C GLY A 202 4.92 -6.38 -60.80
N ALA A 203 3.92 -6.20 -59.91
CA ALA A 203 2.93 -5.12 -60.05
C ALA A 203 3.62 -3.77 -60.20
N ASP A 204 3.23 -2.99 -61.21
CA ASP A 204 3.80 -1.67 -61.47
C ASP A 204 3.11 -0.63 -60.57
N TRP A 205 3.85 -0.12 -59.59
CA TRP A 205 3.35 0.87 -58.64
C TRP A 205 3.75 2.27 -59.06
N ASP A 206 2.76 3.14 -59.19
CA ASP A 206 2.95 4.57 -59.40
C ASP A 206 2.62 5.33 -58.10
N PHE A 207 3.00 6.59 -58.00
CA PHE A 207 2.71 7.39 -56.81
C PHE A 207 2.37 8.85 -57.11
N VAL A 208 1.67 9.46 -56.17
CA VAL A 208 1.40 10.90 -56.16
C VAL A 208 1.74 11.50 -54.81
N ASP A 209 2.44 12.64 -54.82
CA ASP A 209 2.69 13.42 -53.60
C ASP A 209 1.41 14.15 -53.17
N LEU A 210 1.03 14.01 -51.90
CA LEU A 210 -0.13 14.66 -51.29
C LEU A 210 0.31 16.01 -50.70
N ALA A 211 -0.47 17.05 -50.97
CA ALA A 211 -0.24 18.40 -50.43
C ALA A 211 -1.33 18.77 -49.41
N PRO A 212 -1.02 19.60 -48.39
CA PRO A 212 -2.05 20.09 -47.45
C PRO A 212 -3.26 20.68 -48.18
N ASP A 213 -4.46 20.25 -47.81
CA ASP A 213 -5.72 20.72 -48.40
C ASP A 213 -6.09 22.09 -47.82
N PRO A 214 -6.00 23.19 -48.60
CA PRO A 214 -6.31 24.52 -48.10
C PRO A 214 -7.79 24.71 -47.74
N ALA A 215 -8.68 23.86 -48.24
CA ALA A 215 -10.11 23.91 -47.93
C ALA A 215 -10.48 23.11 -46.67
N ASN A 216 -9.65 22.14 -46.26
CA ASN A 216 -9.92 21.25 -45.13
C ASN A 216 -8.68 21.09 -44.24
N PRO A 217 -8.50 21.94 -43.21
CA PRO A 217 -7.42 21.81 -42.23
C PRO A 217 -7.39 20.39 -41.62
N GLY A 218 -6.21 19.78 -41.54
CA GLY A 218 -6.04 18.40 -41.07
C GLY A 218 -6.08 17.35 -42.18
N TYR A 219 -6.13 17.73 -43.46
CA TYR A 219 -6.07 16.80 -44.59
C TYR A 219 -4.92 17.12 -45.54
N VAL A 220 -4.37 16.09 -46.16
CA VAL A 220 -3.53 16.18 -47.36
C VAL A 220 -4.27 15.55 -48.55
N THR A 221 -4.12 16.14 -49.74
CA THR A 221 -4.83 15.75 -50.95
C THR A 221 -3.94 15.66 -52.17
N ALA A 222 -4.30 14.76 -53.08
CA ALA A 222 -3.86 14.81 -54.48
C ALA A 222 -4.98 14.34 -55.39
N THR A 223 -4.83 14.62 -56.68
CA THR A 223 -5.77 14.17 -57.72
C THR A 223 -5.01 13.38 -58.77
N THR A 224 -5.46 12.16 -59.06
CA THR A 224 -4.89 11.33 -60.13
C THR A 224 -5.97 10.96 -61.14
N TRP A 225 -5.51 10.71 -62.37
CA TRP A 225 -6.35 10.39 -63.52
C TRP A 225 -6.19 8.91 -63.85
N PHE A 226 -7.32 8.20 -63.98
CA PHE A 226 -7.34 6.79 -64.36
C PHE A 226 -8.08 6.67 -65.69
N SER A 227 -7.43 6.06 -66.68
CA SER A 227 -7.93 5.99 -68.06
C SER A 227 -9.14 5.07 -68.24
N ASP A 228 -9.31 4.05 -67.39
CA ASP A 228 -10.29 2.98 -67.62
C ASP A 228 -10.45 1.97 -66.46
N GLN A 229 -9.76 2.18 -65.34
CA GLN A 229 -9.64 1.18 -64.28
C GLN A 229 -10.83 1.21 -63.32
N THR A 230 -11.57 0.10 -63.22
CA THR A 230 -12.66 -0.09 -62.25
C THR A 230 -12.15 -0.50 -60.86
N THR A 231 -10.93 -1.03 -60.78
CA THR A 231 -10.29 -1.45 -59.53
C THR A 231 -8.90 -0.84 -59.45
N ILE A 232 -8.59 -0.15 -58.35
CA ILE A 232 -7.28 0.44 -58.09
C ILE A 232 -6.88 0.00 -56.69
N TRP A 233 -5.68 -0.55 -56.58
CA TRP A 233 -5.05 -0.87 -55.31
C TRP A 233 -4.20 0.30 -54.85
N PHE A 234 -4.19 0.61 -53.55
CA PHE A 234 -3.43 1.73 -53.04
C PHE A 234 -2.89 1.51 -51.63
N TYR A 235 -1.82 2.22 -51.28
CA TYR A 235 -1.35 2.41 -49.92
C TYR A 235 -0.78 3.82 -49.75
N PHE A 236 -0.59 4.26 -48.50
CA PHE A 236 -0.03 5.57 -48.19
C PHE A 236 1.33 5.42 -47.54
N SER A 237 2.26 6.33 -47.85
CA SER A 237 3.56 6.45 -47.21
C SER A 237 3.72 7.85 -46.63
N VAL A 238 4.27 7.93 -45.42
CA VAL A 238 4.63 9.18 -44.76
C VAL A 238 6.11 9.12 -44.40
N THR A 239 6.92 9.94 -45.06
CA THR A 239 8.37 10.00 -44.82
C THR A 239 8.72 11.27 -44.06
N VAL A 240 9.50 11.16 -42.98
CA VAL A 240 9.98 12.31 -42.20
C VAL A 240 11.50 12.43 -42.38
N GLU A 241 11.95 13.45 -43.11
CA GLU A 241 13.37 13.73 -43.28
C GLU A 241 13.89 14.66 -42.17
N GLU A 242 14.16 14.11 -40.97
CA GLU A 242 14.93 14.79 -39.93
C GLU A 242 16.16 13.93 -39.53
N GLY A 243 17.36 14.49 -39.63
CA GLY A 243 18.57 13.93 -38.99
C GLY A 243 19.19 12.65 -39.55
N GLY A 244 18.52 11.88 -40.40
CA GLY A 244 19.07 10.65 -40.98
C GLY A 244 18.07 9.51 -41.02
N SER A 245 17.18 9.54 -42.01
CA SER A 245 16.32 8.45 -42.49
C SER A 245 15.49 7.71 -41.43
N VAL A 246 14.34 8.28 -41.07
CA VAL A 246 13.20 7.48 -40.60
C VAL A 246 12.20 7.37 -41.75
N VAL A 247 12.22 6.21 -42.40
CA VAL A 247 11.19 5.78 -43.35
C VAL A 247 10.19 4.97 -42.54
N LEU A 248 9.05 5.54 -42.19
CA LEU A 248 7.92 4.77 -41.69
C LEU A 248 7.14 4.26 -42.91
N ASP A 249 7.52 3.07 -43.38
CA ASP A 249 6.81 2.41 -44.48
C ASP A 249 5.60 1.66 -43.91
N PHE A 250 4.43 2.29 -43.98
CA PHE A 250 3.18 1.64 -43.61
C PHE A 250 2.68 0.83 -44.81
N GLN A 251 3.08 -0.44 -44.89
CA GLN A 251 2.32 -1.42 -45.65
C GLN A 251 1.12 -1.83 -44.81
N SER A 252 -0.08 -1.46 -45.24
CA SER A 252 -1.32 -1.95 -44.63
C SER A 252 -1.28 -3.49 -44.58
N PRO A 253 -1.25 -4.13 -43.40
CA PRO A 253 -1.31 -5.58 -43.31
C PRO A 253 -2.78 -5.97 -43.46
N VAL A 254 -3.19 -6.35 -44.66
CA VAL A 254 -4.50 -6.98 -44.86
C VAL A 254 -4.31 -8.26 -45.65
N ASP A 255 -4.59 -9.37 -44.99
CA ASP A 255 -4.80 -10.72 -45.54
C ASP A 255 -6.04 -10.80 -46.46
N GLY A 256 -6.30 -9.75 -47.24
CA GLY A 256 -7.51 -9.63 -48.03
C GLY A 256 -7.52 -8.31 -48.80
N PRO A 257 -7.42 -8.34 -50.13
CA PRO A 257 -7.34 -7.13 -50.90
C PRO A 257 -8.80 -6.62 -51.05
N GLU A 258 -9.16 -5.46 -50.46
CA GLU A 258 -10.45 -4.81 -50.71
C GLU A 258 -10.53 -4.38 -52.18
N ALA A 259 -11.08 -5.26 -53.03
CA ALA A 259 -11.54 -4.87 -54.35
C ALA A 259 -12.76 -3.96 -54.17
N LEU A 260 -12.53 -2.66 -54.04
CA LEU A 260 -13.60 -1.68 -54.01
C LEU A 260 -14.29 -1.67 -55.39
N THR A 261 -15.45 -2.31 -55.46
CA THR A 261 -16.34 -2.21 -56.62
C THR A 261 -17.14 -0.91 -56.45
N PHE A 262 -16.82 0.11 -57.24
CA PHE A 262 -17.34 1.46 -57.02
C PHE A 262 -18.78 1.63 -57.53
N GLU A 263 -19.74 1.79 -56.62
CA GLU A 263 -21.03 2.46 -56.90
C GLU A 263 -21.11 3.79 -56.12
N GLY A 264 -20.89 4.92 -56.81
CA GLY A 264 -21.52 6.20 -56.45
C GLY A 264 -20.85 7.18 -55.46
N SER A 265 -19.62 6.97 -54.97
CA SER A 265 -18.92 7.97 -54.13
C SER A 265 -17.54 8.36 -54.69
N PRO A 266 -17.21 9.66 -54.83
CA PRO A 266 -15.89 10.14 -55.29
C PRO A 266 -14.82 10.15 -54.18
N TYR A 267 -15.17 9.84 -52.93
CA TYR A 267 -14.24 9.87 -51.80
C TYR A 267 -13.78 8.47 -51.42
N ILE A 268 -12.46 8.28 -51.37
CA ILE A 268 -11.81 7.09 -50.81
C ILE A 268 -11.78 7.25 -49.27
N ASN A 269 -12.02 6.14 -48.55
CA ASN A 269 -12.24 6.09 -47.10
C ASN A 269 -11.24 6.91 -46.26
N LEU A 270 -11.75 7.51 -45.17
CA LEU A 270 -10.96 8.24 -44.17
C LEU A 270 -10.04 7.28 -43.40
N LEU A 271 -8.79 7.16 -43.85
CA LEU A 271 -7.73 6.58 -43.02
C LEU A 271 -7.33 7.60 -41.95
N LYS A 272 -7.34 7.18 -40.68
CA LYS A 272 -6.91 8.03 -39.55
C LYS A 272 -5.52 7.61 -39.11
N LEU A 273 -4.59 8.55 -39.19
CA LEU A 273 -3.30 8.46 -38.52
C LEU A 273 -3.45 9.00 -37.10
N SER A 274 -2.99 8.23 -36.12
CA SER A 274 -2.94 8.63 -34.70
C SER A 274 -1.48 8.66 -34.25
N LEU A 275 -1.01 9.82 -33.79
CA LEU A 275 0.33 9.97 -33.22
C LEU A 275 0.23 9.82 -31.69
N LYS A 276 1.00 8.89 -31.11
CA LYS A 276 1.13 8.72 -29.66
C LYS A 276 2.53 9.12 -29.27
N SER A 277 2.63 10.07 -28.34
CA SER A 277 3.88 10.39 -27.65
C SER A 277 3.91 9.59 -26.34
N TRP A 278 5.03 8.93 -26.10
CA TRP A 278 5.36 8.24 -24.87
C TRP A 278 6.31 9.12 -24.08
N GLU A 279 6.04 9.28 -22.78
CA GLU A 279 6.92 10.00 -21.86
C GLU A 279 7.13 9.12 -20.63
N PHE A 280 8.38 8.86 -20.29
CA PHE A 280 8.75 7.96 -19.22
C PHE A 280 9.82 8.59 -18.34
N THR A 281 9.51 8.82 -17.06
CA THR A 281 10.44 9.43 -16.11
C THR A 281 11.14 8.34 -15.28
N VAL A 282 12.44 8.22 -15.45
CA VAL A 282 13.28 7.29 -14.68
C VAL A 282 13.87 8.00 -13.46
N PRO A 283 13.77 7.43 -12.24
CA PRO A 283 14.47 7.94 -11.08
C PRO A 283 15.97 8.14 -11.35
N VAL A 284 16.51 9.29 -10.93
CA VAL A 284 17.95 9.62 -11.10
C VAL A 284 18.86 8.53 -10.53
N ALA A 285 18.43 7.80 -9.49
CA ALA A 285 19.17 6.70 -8.89
C ALA A 285 19.47 5.53 -9.84
N LEU A 286 18.64 5.31 -10.88
CA LEU A 286 18.87 4.26 -11.87
C LEU A 286 19.84 4.70 -12.99
N ARG A 287 20.27 5.98 -13.01
CA ARG A 287 21.25 6.46 -14.00
C ARG A 287 22.65 5.95 -13.66
N GLY A 288 23.19 5.12 -14.55
CA GLY A 288 24.56 4.60 -14.46
C GLY A 288 24.68 3.11 -14.14
N ILE A 289 23.56 2.43 -13.89
CA ILE A 289 23.53 0.98 -13.61
C ILE A 289 23.61 0.14 -14.91
N GLY A 290 23.68 0.80 -16.09
CA GLY A 290 23.78 0.11 -17.38
C GLY A 290 22.53 -0.69 -17.73
N VAL A 291 21.36 -0.12 -17.44
CA VAL A 291 20.05 -0.69 -17.74
C VAL A 291 19.57 -0.15 -19.08
N ASP A 292 19.22 -1.06 -19.99
CA ASP A 292 18.58 -0.72 -21.26
C ASP A 292 17.07 -0.66 -21.04
N PHE A 293 16.46 0.44 -21.48
CA PHE A 293 15.02 0.64 -21.42
C PHE A 293 14.44 0.36 -22.80
N SER A 294 13.51 -0.60 -22.87
CA SER A 294 12.74 -0.88 -24.07
C SER A 294 11.25 -0.74 -23.76
N ALA A 295 10.52 -0.08 -24.63
CA ALA A 295 9.07 -0.14 -24.66
C ALA A 295 8.67 -1.02 -25.83
N SER A 296 7.65 -1.85 -25.66
CA SER A 296 7.07 -2.61 -26.78
C SER A 296 5.56 -2.48 -26.78
N TYR A 297 4.95 -2.51 -27.96
CA TYR A 297 3.51 -2.47 -28.12
C TYR A 297 3.01 -3.62 -29.00
N THR A 298 1.75 -3.98 -28.83
CA THR A 298 1.03 -4.85 -29.75
C THR A 298 -0.35 -4.26 -30.05
N THR A 299 -0.82 -4.46 -31.28
CA THR A 299 -2.20 -4.19 -31.70
C THR A 299 -3.09 -5.42 -31.59
N ASP A 300 -2.49 -6.59 -31.33
CA ASP A 300 -3.20 -7.85 -31.14
C ASP A 300 -3.78 -7.94 -29.71
N ASP A 301 -4.59 -8.97 -29.47
CA ASP A 301 -5.00 -9.35 -28.12
C ASP A 301 -3.74 -9.72 -27.32
N PRO A 302 -3.37 -8.97 -26.27
CA PRO A 302 -2.13 -9.23 -25.56
C PRO A 302 -2.12 -10.58 -24.81
N ASP A 303 -3.30 -11.20 -24.62
CA ASP A 303 -3.42 -12.55 -24.06
C ASP A 303 -3.20 -13.64 -25.12
N ASP A 304 -3.09 -13.30 -26.41
CA ASP A 304 -2.75 -14.24 -27.47
C ASP A 304 -1.22 -14.53 -27.44
N PRO A 305 -0.78 -15.78 -27.21
CA PRO A 305 0.64 -16.12 -27.25
C PRO A 305 1.29 -15.92 -28.63
N ALA A 306 0.50 -15.71 -29.69
CA ALA A 306 0.96 -15.35 -31.03
C ALA A 306 1.05 -13.83 -31.27
N ALA A 307 0.65 -12.99 -30.31
CA ALA A 307 0.69 -11.54 -30.43
C ALA A 307 2.12 -11.06 -30.74
N VAL A 308 2.25 -10.27 -31.82
CA VAL A 308 3.55 -9.73 -32.22
C VAL A 308 3.79 -8.43 -31.48
N TRP A 309 4.88 -8.36 -30.73
CA TRP A 309 5.32 -7.17 -30.02
C TRP A 309 6.34 -6.42 -30.86
N SER A 310 6.10 -5.13 -31.07
CA SER A 310 7.01 -4.23 -31.78
C SER A 310 7.75 -3.35 -30.78
N ASP A 311 9.08 -3.37 -30.83
CA ASP A 311 9.91 -2.53 -29.97
C ASP A 311 9.88 -1.07 -30.42
N VAL A 312 9.82 -0.17 -29.45
CA VAL A 312 9.87 1.28 -29.60
C VAL A 312 11.22 1.75 -29.08
N ALA A 313 12.04 2.29 -29.97
CA ALA A 313 13.29 2.92 -29.58
C ALA A 313 12.98 4.21 -28.81
N LEU A 314 13.35 4.25 -27.53
CA LEU A 314 13.28 5.46 -26.71
C LEU A 314 14.44 6.38 -27.10
N ALA A 315 14.18 7.68 -27.26
CA ALA A 315 15.25 8.66 -27.41
C ALA A 315 16.03 8.77 -26.08
N ASP A 316 17.34 9.08 -26.18
CA ASP A 316 18.19 9.29 -25.00
C ASP A 316 17.50 10.24 -24.01
N GLY A 317 17.36 9.79 -22.76
CA GLY A 317 16.66 10.54 -21.72
C GLY A 317 17.27 11.91 -21.48
N ASP A 318 16.43 12.90 -21.22
CA ASP A 318 16.88 14.26 -20.93
C ASP A 318 17.57 14.37 -19.54
N ALA A 319 17.98 15.60 -19.19
CA ALA A 319 18.64 15.86 -17.91
C ALA A 319 17.76 15.53 -16.69
N ASP A 320 16.44 15.47 -16.87
CA ASP A 320 15.44 15.18 -15.82
C ASP A 320 15.02 13.70 -15.81
N GLY A 321 15.49 12.92 -16.80
CA GLY A 321 15.37 11.46 -16.83
C GLY A 321 14.13 11.03 -17.59
N VAL A 322 13.63 11.95 -18.41
CA VAL A 322 12.46 11.76 -19.23
C VAL A 322 12.91 11.19 -20.56
N TYR A 323 12.54 9.94 -20.82
CA TYR A 323 12.69 9.28 -22.10
C TYR A 323 11.41 9.51 -22.89
N THR A 324 11.56 9.94 -24.15
CA THR A 324 10.43 10.16 -25.04
C THR A 324 10.55 9.29 -26.27
N ALA A 325 9.41 8.80 -26.74
CA ALA A 325 9.29 8.19 -28.05
C ALA A 325 7.99 8.62 -28.71
N GLU A 326 7.99 8.67 -30.03
CA GLU A 326 6.77 8.90 -30.80
C GLU A 326 6.51 7.68 -31.68
N THR A 327 5.30 7.12 -31.58
CA THR A 327 4.87 6.03 -32.46
C THR A 327 3.62 6.48 -33.21
N LEU A 328 3.65 6.32 -34.53
CA LEU A 328 2.55 6.65 -35.41
C LEU A 328 1.78 5.37 -35.72
N PHE A 329 0.48 5.40 -35.49
CA PHE A 329 -0.40 4.25 -35.68
C PHE A 329 -1.41 4.48 -36.80
N LEU A 330 -1.75 3.40 -37.51
CA LEU A 330 -2.74 3.38 -38.58
C LEU A 330 -4.02 2.70 -38.07
N ASP A 331 -5.04 3.50 -37.73
CA ASP A 331 -6.37 3.04 -37.29
C ASP A 331 -6.43 1.95 -36.18
N PRO A 332 -5.55 1.89 -35.16
CA PRO A 332 -5.79 0.97 -34.06
C PRO A 332 -6.97 1.47 -33.22
N THR A 333 -7.96 0.61 -33.02
CA THR A 333 -8.99 0.86 -32.01
C THR A 333 -8.43 0.68 -30.61
N THR A 334 -7.40 -0.15 -30.44
CA THR A 334 -6.83 -0.51 -29.15
C THR A 334 -5.35 -0.86 -29.30
N ILE A 335 -4.52 -0.39 -28.37
CA ILE A 335 -3.12 -0.82 -28.25
C ILE A 335 -2.88 -1.32 -26.84
N SER A 336 -2.07 -2.36 -26.72
CA SER A 336 -1.51 -2.80 -25.44
C SER A 336 -0.01 -2.56 -25.47
N TYR A 337 0.56 -2.17 -24.35
CA TYR A 337 1.99 -1.87 -24.27
C TYR A 337 2.58 -2.47 -23.00
N ARG A 338 3.88 -2.71 -23.02
CA ARG A 338 4.67 -3.13 -21.87
C ARG A 338 6.03 -2.46 -21.90
N PHE A 339 6.60 -2.29 -20.73
CA PHE A 339 7.94 -1.76 -20.53
C PHE A 339 8.83 -2.86 -20.03
N VAL A 340 9.99 -3.03 -20.67
CA VAL A 340 11.02 -3.97 -20.25
C VAL A 340 12.29 -3.19 -19.93
N LEU A 341 12.74 -3.38 -18.70
CA LEU A 341 13.98 -2.87 -18.12
C LEU A 341 14.92 -4.08 -18.05
N ASP A 342 15.97 -4.09 -18.87
CA ASP A 342 16.90 -5.21 -18.93
C ASP A 342 18.34 -4.70 -18.87
N GLY A 343 19.11 -5.17 -17.90
CA GLY A 343 20.53 -4.78 -17.75
C GLY A 343 20.97 -4.66 -16.30
N GLY A 344 22.28 -4.61 -16.07
CA GLY A 344 22.86 -4.48 -14.72
C GLY A 344 22.54 -5.64 -13.75
N GLY A 345 22.03 -6.78 -14.24
CA GLY A 345 21.55 -7.89 -13.40
C GLY A 345 20.07 -7.79 -13.01
N TYR A 346 19.37 -6.76 -13.47
CA TYR A 346 17.95 -6.54 -13.25
C TYR A 346 17.16 -6.86 -14.52
N HIS A 347 16.07 -7.60 -14.38
CA HIS A 347 15.06 -7.79 -15.42
C HIS A 347 13.71 -7.44 -14.82
N PHE A 348 13.08 -6.39 -15.35
CA PHE A 348 11.74 -5.96 -14.96
C PHE A 348 10.88 -5.88 -16.22
N ASP A 349 9.79 -6.64 -16.24
CA ASP A 349 8.72 -6.52 -17.24
C ASP A 349 7.50 -5.97 -16.48
N SER A 350 6.96 -4.83 -16.93
CA SER A 350 5.75 -4.24 -16.34
C SER A 350 4.52 -5.15 -16.45
N GLY A 351 4.62 -6.23 -17.24
CA GLY A 351 3.48 -6.95 -17.77
C GLY A 351 2.76 -6.12 -18.82
N VAL A 352 1.69 -6.70 -19.36
CA VAL A 352 0.79 -6.03 -20.29
C VAL A 352 0.01 -4.97 -19.54
N LEU A 353 0.25 -3.72 -19.88
CA LEU A 353 -0.55 -2.60 -19.41
C LEU A 353 -1.81 -2.53 -20.28
N GLY A 354 -2.95 -2.46 -19.62
CA GLY A 354 -4.26 -2.76 -20.21
C GLY A 354 -4.58 -1.99 -21.50
N PRO A 355 -5.48 -2.53 -22.34
CA PRO A 355 -5.77 -2.01 -23.66
C PRO A 355 -6.23 -0.55 -23.62
N GLU A 356 -5.47 0.35 -24.25
CA GLU A 356 -5.81 1.75 -24.38
C GLU A 356 -6.55 1.97 -25.70
N THR A 357 -7.77 2.52 -25.64
CA THR A 357 -8.50 2.92 -26.85
C THR A 357 -7.97 4.25 -27.37
N ILE A 358 -7.37 4.26 -28.56
CA ILE A 358 -6.88 5.50 -29.18
C ILE A 358 -8.05 6.24 -29.84
N THR A 359 -8.74 7.09 -29.07
CA THR A 359 -9.81 7.94 -29.60
C THR A 359 -9.29 9.32 -29.99
N GLY A 360 -8.79 9.47 -31.22
CA GLY A 360 -8.45 10.77 -31.83
C GLY A 360 -6.96 11.15 -31.74
N ALA A 361 -6.64 12.40 -32.13
CA ALA A 361 -5.29 12.97 -32.11
C ALA A 361 -4.89 13.40 -30.69
N ALA A 362 -4.90 12.47 -29.74
CA ALA A 362 -4.57 12.75 -28.34
C ALA A 362 -3.14 12.29 -28.04
N THR A 363 -2.27 13.23 -27.67
CA THR A 363 -1.08 13.00 -26.87
C THR A 363 -1.52 12.56 -25.46
N ASN A 364 -1.84 11.28 -25.29
CA ASN A 364 -2.03 10.71 -23.96
C ASN A 364 -0.65 10.37 -23.39
N VAL A 365 -0.10 11.28 -22.59
CA VAL A 365 1.03 10.99 -21.71
C VAL A 365 0.47 10.18 -20.54
N ASN A 366 0.83 8.91 -20.42
CA ASN A 366 0.62 8.14 -19.20
C ASN A 366 1.89 8.25 -18.35
N PRO A 367 1.94 9.10 -17.32
CA PRO A 367 3.06 9.11 -16.40
C PRO A 367 2.99 7.83 -15.55
N TYR A 368 3.81 6.85 -15.87
CA TYR A 368 4.05 5.72 -14.97
C TYR A 368 5.08 6.12 -13.93
N ALA A 369 4.72 6.05 -12.65
CA ALA A 369 5.67 6.21 -11.56
C ALA A 369 6.40 4.88 -11.35
N VAL A 370 7.70 4.88 -11.60
CA VAL A 370 8.60 3.80 -11.17
C VAL A 370 9.15 4.18 -9.80
N VAL A 371 8.88 3.36 -8.80
CA VAL A 371 9.41 3.55 -7.45
C VAL A 371 10.57 2.60 -7.25
N TYR A 372 11.71 3.13 -6.83
CA TYR A 372 12.89 2.35 -6.46
C TYR A 372 12.98 2.32 -4.94
N LYS A 373 13.05 1.10 -4.38
CA LYS A 373 13.16 0.83 -2.95
C LYS A 373 14.48 0.14 -2.68
N HIS A 374 15.29 0.75 -1.83
CA HIS A 374 16.49 0.14 -1.29
C HIS A 374 16.17 -0.44 0.10
N TRP A 375 16.44 -1.73 0.27
CA TRP A 375 16.31 -2.45 1.53
C TRP A 375 17.69 -2.58 2.15
N SER A 376 17.85 -2.17 3.40
CA SER A 376 19.10 -2.28 4.14
C SER A 376 18.82 -2.84 5.54
N LEU A 377 19.52 -3.92 5.89
CA LEU A 377 19.41 -4.58 7.20
C LEU A 377 20.79 -4.94 7.72
N THR A 378 21.18 -4.39 8.86
CA THR A 378 22.43 -4.74 9.54
C THR A 378 22.12 -5.64 10.75
N PRO A 379 22.11 -6.98 10.59
CA PRO A 379 21.88 -7.88 11.71
C PRO A 379 23.11 -7.97 12.64
N PRO A 380 22.92 -8.30 13.92
CA PRO A 380 24.03 -8.60 14.81
C PRO A 380 24.87 -9.78 14.27
N ALA A 381 26.20 -9.65 14.30
CA ALA A 381 27.13 -10.68 13.79
C ALA A 381 26.86 -12.10 14.31
N ALA A 382 26.38 -12.22 15.56
CA ALA A 382 26.02 -13.50 16.16
C ALA A 382 24.91 -14.28 15.40
N TYR A 383 24.00 -13.60 14.71
CA TYR A 383 22.98 -14.26 13.89
C TYR A 383 23.54 -14.72 12.54
N VAL A 384 24.44 -13.92 11.96
CA VAL A 384 25.14 -14.31 10.73
C VAL A 384 25.96 -15.59 10.98
N ASP A 385 26.69 -15.64 12.10
CA ASP A 385 27.51 -16.80 12.50
C ASP A 385 26.68 -18.07 12.77
N ARG A 386 25.43 -17.92 13.21
CA ARG A 386 24.50 -19.03 13.48
C ARG A 386 23.76 -19.51 12.24
N GLY A 387 24.01 -18.91 11.07
CA GLY A 387 23.43 -19.33 9.79
C GLY A 387 21.96 -18.95 9.62
N TYR A 388 21.50 -17.88 10.28
CA TYR A 388 20.18 -17.33 10.04
C TYR A 388 20.08 -16.74 8.62
N THR A 389 18.91 -16.88 8.00
CA THR A 389 18.59 -16.22 6.73
C THR A 389 17.77 -14.97 7.00
N PHE A 390 18.09 -13.91 6.27
CA PHE A 390 17.43 -12.62 6.33
C PHE A 390 16.74 -12.34 5.00
N LYS A 391 15.47 -11.96 5.04
CA LYS A 391 14.73 -11.52 3.86
C LYS A 391 13.84 -10.34 4.22
N ALA A 392 13.68 -9.42 3.28
CA ALA A 392 12.58 -8.48 3.33
C ALA A 392 11.35 -9.14 2.69
N GLN A 393 10.16 -8.73 3.10
CA GLN A 393 8.91 -9.09 2.47
C GLN A 393 8.10 -7.83 2.23
N TYR A 394 7.41 -7.76 1.09
CA TYR A 394 6.44 -6.70 0.82
C TYR A 394 5.10 -7.28 0.36
N THR A 395 4.05 -6.49 0.51
CA THR A 395 2.75 -6.74 -0.11
C THR A 395 2.15 -5.42 -0.61
N THR A 396 1.40 -5.49 -1.71
CA THR A 396 0.58 -4.40 -2.24
C THR A 396 -0.91 -4.56 -1.85
N ASP A 397 -1.26 -5.64 -1.15
CA ASP A 397 -2.62 -5.89 -0.68
C ASP A 397 -2.99 -4.89 0.43
N THR A 398 -4.21 -4.36 0.39
CA THR A 398 -4.77 -3.50 1.44
C THR A 398 -6.05 -4.14 2.01
N PRO A 399 -6.13 -4.43 3.32
CA PRO A 399 -5.14 -4.19 4.38
C PRO A 399 -3.98 -5.20 4.35
N ALA A 400 -2.80 -4.74 4.74
CA ALA A 400 -1.63 -5.59 4.92
C ALA A 400 -1.69 -6.28 6.29
N ASP A 401 -2.31 -7.46 6.33
CA ASP A 401 -2.32 -8.35 7.50
C ASP A 401 -1.55 -9.65 7.22
N ASP A 402 -1.55 -10.58 8.17
CA ASP A 402 -0.87 -11.88 8.02
C ASP A 402 -1.50 -12.79 6.96
N THR A 403 -2.68 -12.45 6.43
CA THR A 403 -3.34 -13.18 5.34
C THR A 403 -3.00 -12.62 3.96
N ALA A 404 -2.37 -11.44 3.88
CA ALA A 404 -1.90 -10.85 2.64
C ALA A 404 -0.87 -11.75 1.93
N THR A 405 -0.79 -11.64 0.60
CA THR A 405 0.23 -12.37 -0.15
C THR A 405 1.55 -11.59 -0.04
N TRP A 406 2.52 -12.16 0.66
CA TRP A 406 3.85 -11.57 0.87
C TRP A 406 4.85 -12.06 -0.17
N VAL A 407 5.55 -11.14 -0.83
CA VAL A 407 6.62 -11.42 -1.79
C VAL A 407 7.96 -11.33 -1.08
N ASP A 408 8.75 -12.40 -1.14
CA ASP A 408 10.10 -12.45 -0.59
C ASP A 408 11.08 -11.62 -1.45
N VAL A 409 11.82 -10.75 -0.80
CA VAL A 409 12.99 -10.05 -1.34
C VAL A 409 14.23 -10.65 -0.68
N ALA A 410 14.99 -11.41 -1.46
CA ALA A 410 16.25 -11.98 -1.00
C ALA A 410 17.26 -10.84 -0.79
N LEU A 411 17.73 -10.66 0.44
CA LEU A 411 18.83 -9.74 0.70
C LEU A 411 20.14 -10.43 0.30
N ALA A 412 20.93 -9.76 -0.54
CA ALA A 412 22.24 -10.25 -0.94
C ALA A 412 23.18 -10.31 0.27
N ASP A 413 24.17 -11.19 0.21
CA ASP A 413 25.10 -11.40 1.31
C ASP A 413 25.79 -10.09 1.69
N GLY A 414 25.89 -9.87 3.00
CA GLY A 414 26.25 -8.58 3.55
C GLY A 414 27.55 -8.03 2.99
N ASP A 415 27.60 -6.73 2.80
CA ASP A 415 28.84 -6.01 2.52
C ASP A 415 29.87 -6.19 3.66
N ALA A 416 31.01 -5.51 3.57
CA ALA A 416 32.11 -5.71 4.52
C ALA A 416 31.76 -5.37 5.99
N ASP A 417 30.65 -4.66 6.25
CA ASP A 417 30.18 -4.35 7.59
C ASP A 417 29.04 -5.27 8.09
N GLY A 418 28.60 -6.20 7.23
CA GLY A 418 27.55 -7.15 7.54
C GLY A 418 26.14 -6.65 7.19
N THR A 419 26.01 -5.55 6.46
CA THR A 419 24.72 -5.03 6.01
C THR A 419 24.22 -5.77 4.78
N TYR A 420 23.07 -6.42 4.95
CA TYR A 420 22.35 -7.13 3.90
C TYR A 420 21.49 -6.12 3.14
N THR A 421 21.71 -6.03 1.83
CA THR A 421 20.96 -5.11 0.98
C THR A 421 20.18 -5.82 -0.10
N ALA A 422 19.08 -5.21 -0.53
CA ALA A 422 18.41 -5.57 -1.77
C ALA A 422 17.81 -4.33 -2.41
N ASP A 423 17.61 -4.40 -3.72
CA ASP A 423 16.90 -3.39 -4.47
C ASP A 423 15.62 -3.99 -5.03
N THR A 424 14.53 -3.24 -4.96
CA THR A 424 13.27 -3.64 -5.59
C THR A 424 12.67 -2.46 -6.32
N ILE A 425 12.20 -2.72 -7.54
CA ILE A 425 11.53 -1.75 -8.39
C ILE A 425 10.05 -2.09 -8.43
N PHE A 426 9.21 -1.08 -8.23
CA PHE A 426 7.77 -1.19 -8.32
C PHE A 426 7.26 -0.31 -9.47
N ALA A 427 6.33 -0.82 -10.27
CA ALA A 427 5.59 -0.01 -11.24
C ALA A 427 4.19 0.30 -10.72
N ASP A 428 3.91 1.59 -10.57
CA ASP A 428 2.61 2.13 -10.16
C ASP A 428 1.99 1.54 -8.88
N PRO A 429 2.77 1.29 -7.80
CA PRO A 429 2.15 0.91 -6.53
C PRO A 429 1.45 2.14 -5.92
N THR A 430 0.19 1.99 -5.52
CA THR A 430 -0.50 3.06 -4.76
C THR A 430 -0.03 3.09 -3.30
N SER A 431 0.26 1.92 -2.74
CA SER A 431 0.90 1.76 -1.43
C SER A 431 1.62 0.43 -1.34
N ILE A 432 2.66 0.36 -0.52
CA ILE A 432 3.29 -0.90 -0.12
C ILE A 432 3.29 -1.02 1.40
N ALA A 433 3.11 -2.24 1.89
CA ALA A 433 3.44 -2.58 3.27
C ALA A 433 4.61 -3.57 3.26
N TRP A 434 5.46 -3.50 4.28
CA TRP A 434 6.68 -4.29 4.31
C TRP A 434 7.02 -4.78 5.71
N ARG A 435 7.80 -5.86 5.76
CA ARG A 435 8.32 -6.47 6.98
C ARG A 435 9.64 -7.19 6.71
N PHE A 436 10.45 -7.40 7.75
CA PHE A 436 11.62 -8.26 7.69
C PHE A 436 11.33 -9.60 8.32
N VAL A 437 11.85 -10.67 7.73
CA VAL A 437 11.76 -12.03 8.27
C VAL A 437 13.16 -12.57 8.50
N VAL A 438 13.40 -13.03 9.72
CA VAL A 438 14.61 -13.74 10.13
C VAL A 438 14.23 -15.18 10.42
N SER A 439 14.87 -16.14 9.76
CA SER A 439 14.57 -17.56 9.96
C SER A 439 15.83 -18.41 10.09
N GLY A 440 15.83 -19.35 11.03
CA GLY A 440 16.90 -20.32 11.24
C GLY A 440 16.39 -21.53 12.03
N THR A 441 17.27 -22.49 12.30
CA THR A 441 16.88 -23.71 13.03
C THR A 441 16.42 -23.39 14.45
N GLY A 442 15.10 -23.48 14.69
CA GLY A 442 14.49 -23.27 16.01
C GLY A 442 14.09 -21.83 16.32
N PHE A 443 14.30 -20.88 15.41
CA PHE A 443 13.88 -19.49 15.60
C PHE A 443 13.37 -18.89 14.28
N SER A 444 12.18 -18.31 14.34
CA SER A 444 11.60 -17.52 13.26
C SER A 444 11.03 -16.26 13.88
N TRP A 445 11.42 -15.12 13.35
CA TRP A 445 10.93 -13.82 13.76
C TRP A 445 10.51 -13.04 12.53
N THR A 446 9.40 -12.32 12.67
CA THR A 446 8.84 -11.44 11.65
C THR A 446 8.64 -10.09 12.31
N SER A 447 9.18 -9.03 11.72
CA SER A 447 8.96 -7.67 12.22
C SER A 447 7.48 -7.33 12.18
N ALA A 448 7.05 -6.37 12.99
CA ALA A 448 5.76 -5.74 12.77
C ALA A 448 5.67 -5.22 11.32
N VAL A 449 4.47 -5.26 10.75
CA VAL A 449 4.21 -4.67 9.44
C VAL A 449 4.39 -3.17 9.55
N ALA A 450 5.39 -2.63 8.88
CA ALA A 450 5.47 -1.19 8.67
C ALA A 450 4.28 -0.81 7.78
N GLY A 451 3.45 0.13 8.28
CA GLY A 451 2.15 0.46 7.70
C GLY A 451 2.21 0.88 6.22
N PRO A 452 1.04 1.03 5.57
CA PRO A 452 0.97 1.34 4.15
C PRO A 452 1.71 2.65 3.88
N GLU A 453 2.83 2.52 3.18
CA GLU A 453 3.63 3.64 2.73
C GLU A 453 3.02 4.12 1.42
N GLU A 454 2.42 5.31 1.43
CA GLU A 454 1.84 5.89 0.22
C GLU A 454 2.96 6.30 -0.74
N LEU A 455 2.92 5.74 -1.93
CA LEU A 455 3.92 5.95 -2.96
C LEU A 455 3.38 6.96 -3.98
N THR A 456 3.47 8.25 -3.66
CA THR A 456 3.07 9.31 -4.59
C THR A 456 4.26 9.81 -5.40
N GLY A 457 4.28 9.51 -6.70
CA GLY A 457 5.29 9.99 -7.66
C GLY A 457 6.55 9.13 -7.76
N THR A 458 7.51 9.58 -8.56
CA THR A 458 8.85 8.96 -8.68
C THR A 458 9.65 9.28 -7.42
N ALA A 459 9.82 8.29 -6.54
CA ALA A 459 10.57 8.42 -5.30
C ALA A 459 11.64 7.32 -5.16
N THR A 460 12.78 7.68 -4.60
CA THR A 460 13.74 6.77 -3.99
C THR A 460 13.42 6.71 -2.51
N ILE A 461 13.17 5.52 -1.98
CA ILE A 461 12.97 5.34 -0.55
C ILE A 461 14.03 4.38 -0.01
N GLU A 462 14.77 4.86 0.97
CA GLU A 462 15.76 4.11 1.74
C GLU A 462 15.18 3.81 3.12
N ASN A 463 15.13 2.53 3.48
CA ASN A 463 14.79 2.09 4.82
C ASN A 463 16.02 1.40 5.43
N ASP A 464 16.71 2.12 6.31
CA ASP A 464 17.78 1.57 7.14
C ASP A 464 17.17 1.09 8.45
N LEU A 465 17.40 -0.19 8.76
CA LEU A 465 16.88 -0.79 9.98
C LEU A 465 18.03 -1.39 10.79
N GLU A 466 18.27 -0.84 11.99
CA GLU A 466 19.18 -1.43 12.95
C GLU A 466 18.43 -2.42 13.86
N LEU A 467 18.91 -3.66 13.90
CA LEU A 467 18.40 -4.69 14.80
C LEU A 467 19.21 -4.73 16.10
N SER A 468 18.54 -4.59 17.24
CA SER A 468 19.16 -4.74 18.56
C SER A 468 18.80 -6.10 19.17
N LEU A 469 19.82 -6.85 19.59
CA LEU A 469 19.64 -8.13 20.28
C LEU A 469 19.73 -7.94 21.80
N LYS A 470 18.70 -8.39 22.53
CA LYS A 470 18.76 -8.54 23.99
C LYS A 470 18.76 -10.03 24.34
N SER A 471 19.79 -10.43 25.08
CA SER A 471 19.88 -11.76 25.69
C SER A 471 19.59 -11.62 27.18
N TRP A 472 18.68 -12.45 27.67
CA TRP A 472 18.28 -12.57 29.06
C TRP A 472 18.88 -13.85 29.60
N GLU A 473 19.48 -13.78 30.79
CA GLU A 473 19.98 -14.94 31.51
C GLU A 473 19.31 -14.95 32.89
N PHE A 474 18.66 -16.06 33.22
CA PHE A 474 17.93 -16.23 34.46
C PHE A 474 18.43 -17.47 35.18
N THR A 475 18.89 -17.36 36.42
CA THR A 475 19.29 -18.52 37.22
C THR A 475 18.17 -18.89 38.19
N VAL A 476 17.49 -20.01 37.94
CA VAL A 476 16.55 -20.63 38.88
C VAL A 476 17.33 -21.48 39.89
N PRO A 477 17.09 -21.35 41.21
CA PRO A 477 17.58 -22.32 42.19
C PRO A 477 17.14 -23.74 41.82
N VAL A 478 18.08 -24.70 41.77
CA VAL A 478 17.83 -26.11 41.41
C VAL A 478 16.68 -26.75 42.21
N ALA A 479 16.43 -26.29 43.43
CA ALA A 479 15.33 -26.73 44.28
C ALA A 479 13.93 -26.55 43.64
N LEU A 480 13.73 -25.54 42.79
CA LEU A 480 12.42 -25.27 42.18
C LEU A 480 12.12 -26.19 40.98
N ARG A 481 13.12 -26.85 40.38
CA ARG A 481 12.92 -27.74 39.22
C ARG A 481 12.03 -28.96 39.52
N GLY A 482 11.94 -29.38 40.78
CA GLY A 482 11.14 -30.53 41.18
C GLY A 482 9.65 -30.24 41.40
N ILE A 483 9.25 -28.96 41.41
CA ILE A 483 7.93 -28.53 41.91
C ILE A 483 6.91 -28.37 40.78
N GLY A 484 7.32 -28.49 39.50
CA GLY A 484 6.42 -28.35 38.36
C GLY A 484 5.90 -26.92 38.18
N VAL A 485 6.79 -25.95 38.39
CA VAL A 485 6.54 -24.53 38.10
C VAL A 485 6.88 -24.23 36.65
N ASP A 486 5.95 -23.55 35.96
CA ASP A 486 6.18 -23.00 34.62
C ASP A 486 6.77 -21.60 34.77
N PHE A 487 7.85 -21.35 34.03
CA PHE A 487 8.52 -20.06 33.99
C PHE A 487 8.12 -19.33 32.71
N SER A 488 7.60 -18.11 32.85
CA SER A 488 7.34 -17.22 31.73
C SER A 488 8.02 -15.87 31.97
N ALA A 489 8.65 -15.36 30.93
CA ALA A 489 9.11 -13.98 30.88
C ALA A 489 8.21 -13.24 29.88
N SER A 490 7.87 -11.99 30.15
CA SER A 490 7.16 -11.15 29.19
C SER A 490 7.74 -9.74 29.16
N TYR A 491 7.64 -9.07 28.02
CA TYR A 491 8.05 -7.68 27.84
C TYR A 491 6.94 -6.84 27.24
N THR A 492 7.00 -5.52 27.44
CA THR A 492 6.18 -4.55 26.74
C THR A 492 7.04 -3.36 26.30
N THR A 493 6.73 -2.82 25.12
CA THR A 493 7.27 -1.54 24.61
C THR A 493 6.38 -0.36 24.95
N ASP A 494 5.17 -0.62 25.49
CA ASP A 494 4.24 0.41 25.94
C ASP A 494 4.64 0.93 27.33
N ASP A 495 3.97 1.99 27.79
CA ASP A 495 4.07 2.44 29.19
C ASP A 495 3.56 1.30 30.11
N PRO A 496 4.40 0.69 30.96
CA PRO A 496 3.99 -0.45 31.77
C PRO A 496 2.92 -0.09 32.83
N ASP A 497 2.73 1.20 33.12
CA ASP A 497 1.65 1.67 33.99
C ASP A 497 0.31 1.81 33.26
N ASP A 498 0.29 1.68 31.92
CA ASP A 498 -0.95 1.66 31.13
C ASP A 498 -1.64 0.29 31.29
N PRO A 499 -2.88 0.22 31.82
CA PRO A 499 -3.63 -1.05 31.89
C PRO A 499 -3.95 -1.66 30.51
N ALA A 500 -3.77 -0.91 29.41
CA ALA A 500 -3.88 -1.40 28.05
C ALA A 500 -2.55 -1.90 27.44
N ALA A 501 -1.42 -1.79 28.16
CA ALA A 501 -0.12 -2.24 27.70
C ALA A 501 -0.14 -3.72 27.31
N VAL A 502 0.32 -4.02 26.09
CA VAL A 502 0.35 -5.39 25.58
C VAL A 502 1.67 -6.04 25.99
N TRP A 503 1.58 -7.14 26.73
CA TRP A 503 2.74 -7.94 27.15
C TRP A 503 2.94 -9.10 26.18
N SER A 504 4.15 -9.19 25.63
CA SER A 504 4.58 -10.27 24.74
C SER A 504 5.40 -11.28 25.52
N ASP A 505 4.98 -12.55 25.47
CA ASP A 505 5.71 -13.64 26.12
C ASP A 505 7.04 -13.93 25.40
N VAL A 506 8.08 -14.20 26.17
CA VAL A 506 9.41 -14.59 25.71
C VAL A 506 9.59 -16.08 25.97
N ALA A 507 9.84 -16.85 24.91
CA ALA A 507 10.17 -18.25 25.04
C ALA A 507 11.55 -18.40 25.70
N LEU A 508 11.57 -18.98 26.90
CA LEU A 508 12.80 -19.38 27.57
C LEU A 508 13.31 -20.67 26.93
N ALA A 509 14.59 -20.72 26.56
CA ALA A 509 15.24 -21.96 26.20
C ALA A 509 15.30 -22.89 27.44
N ASP A 510 15.21 -24.20 27.21
CA ASP A 510 15.33 -25.21 28.27
C ASP A 510 16.58 -24.93 29.11
N GLY A 511 16.37 -24.69 30.40
CA GLY A 511 17.47 -24.28 31.27
C GLY A 511 18.57 -25.35 31.32
N ASP A 512 19.82 -24.92 31.37
CA ASP A 512 20.98 -25.82 31.42
C ASP A 512 21.07 -26.62 32.72
N ALA A 513 22.13 -27.43 32.92
CA ALA A 513 22.27 -28.23 34.14
C ALA A 513 22.33 -27.38 35.43
N ASP A 514 22.72 -26.11 35.32
CA ASP A 514 22.95 -25.19 36.43
C ASP A 514 21.71 -24.34 36.78
N GLY A 515 20.59 -24.57 36.07
CA GLY A 515 19.36 -23.83 36.30
C GLY A 515 19.31 -22.50 35.56
N VAL A 516 20.20 -22.29 34.59
CA VAL A 516 20.25 -21.07 33.81
C VAL A 516 19.35 -21.19 32.59
N TYR A 517 18.31 -20.37 32.53
CA TYR A 517 17.40 -20.22 31.40
C TYR A 517 17.83 -19.00 30.62
N THR A 518 17.99 -19.15 29.31
CA THR A 518 18.32 -18.03 28.42
C THR A 518 17.15 -17.73 27.51
N ALA A 519 16.94 -16.44 27.25
CA ALA A 519 15.97 -15.98 26.29
C ALA A 519 16.63 -14.94 25.40
N GLU A 520 16.44 -15.03 24.09
CA GLU A 520 16.91 -14.03 23.14
C GLU A 520 15.68 -13.39 22.50
N THR A 521 15.61 -12.06 22.49
CA THR A 521 14.55 -11.31 21.81
C THR A 521 15.17 -10.22 20.96
N LEU A 522 14.65 -10.09 19.75
CA LEU A 522 15.09 -9.13 18.75
C LEU A 522 14.17 -7.91 18.78
N PHE A 523 14.75 -6.72 18.89
CA PHE A 523 14.03 -5.45 18.91
C PHE A 523 14.39 -4.60 17.69
N LEU A 524 13.39 -3.87 17.21
CA LEU A 524 13.50 -2.91 16.11
C LEU A 524 13.72 -1.52 16.70
N ASP A 525 14.83 -0.86 16.32
CA ASP A 525 15.15 0.51 16.73
C ASP A 525 15.36 0.66 18.27
N PRO A 526 15.99 1.74 18.76
CA PRO A 526 16.19 1.94 20.18
C PRO A 526 14.84 2.23 20.85
N THR A 527 14.26 1.20 21.42
CA THR A 527 13.01 1.24 22.17
C THR A 527 13.31 1.08 23.65
N THR A 528 12.53 1.78 24.47
CA THR A 528 12.50 1.55 25.91
C THR A 528 11.60 0.34 26.15
N ILE A 529 12.12 -0.68 26.80
CA ILE A 529 11.36 -1.89 27.13
C ILE A 529 11.19 -2.00 28.63
N SER A 530 10.03 -2.49 29.06
CA SER A 530 9.78 -2.93 30.43
C SER A 530 9.54 -4.44 30.41
N TYR A 531 9.97 -5.14 31.45
CA TYR A 531 9.88 -6.61 31.49
C TYR A 531 9.38 -7.08 32.85
N ARG A 532 8.78 -8.26 32.87
CA ARG A 532 8.34 -8.93 34.09
C ARG A 532 8.53 -10.43 33.96
N PHE A 533 8.72 -11.09 35.09
CA PHE A 533 8.86 -12.53 35.20
C PHE A 533 7.70 -13.08 36.03
N VAL A 534 7.06 -14.12 35.50
CA VAL A 534 5.97 -14.82 36.20
C VAL A 534 6.37 -16.28 36.35
N LEU A 535 6.44 -16.75 37.60
CA LEU A 535 6.42 -18.16 37.94
C LEU A 535 4.99 -18.55 38.29
N ASP A 536 4.44 -19.52 37.59
CA ASP A 536 3.11 -20.06 37.90
C ASP A 536 3.15 -21.59 37.87
N GLY A 537 2.71 -22.24 38.95
CA GLY A 537 2.63 -23.69 39.02
C GLY A 537 2.90 -24.26 40.42
N GLY A 538 2.49 -25.51 40.65
CA GLY A 538 2.68 -26.19 41.94
C GLY A 538 1.97 -25.54 43.13
N GLY A 539 1.00 -24.64 42.91
CA GLY A 539 0.35 -23.84 43.96
C GLY A 539 1.06 -22.53 44.30
N TYR A 540 2.12 -22.19 43.56
CA TYR A 540 2.88 -20.96 43.70
C TYR A 540 2.57 -20.02 42.54
N HIS A 541 2.36 -18.74 42.86
CA HIS A 541 2.29 -17.66 41.88
C HIS A 541 3.23 -16.54 42.35
N PHE A 542 4.25 -16.25 41.55
CA PHE A 542 5.18 -15.16 41.79
C PHE A 542 5.24 -14.29 40.54
N ASP A 543 4.96 -13.00 40.70
CA ASP A 543 5.17 -11.97 39.68
C ASP A 543 6.26 -11.04 40.21
N SER A 544 7.34 -10.85 39.45
CA SER A 544 8.41 -9.91 39.81
C SER A 544 7.93 -8.46 39.89
N GLY A 545 6.73 -8.17 39.39
CA GLY A 545 6.32 -6.83 39.03
C GLY A 545 7.04 -6.35 37.77
N VAL A 546 6.72 -5.13 37.36
CA VAL A 546 7.37 -4.46 36.24
C VAL A 546 8.78 -4.05 36.67
N LEU A 547 9.78 -4.62 36.01
CA LEU A 547 11.16 -4.18 36.11
C LEU A 547 11.37 -3.07 35.09
N GLY A 548 11.88 -1.95 35.60
CA GLY A 548 11.74 -0.62 34.99
C GLY A 548 12.29 -0.47 33.57
N PRO A 549 11.98 0.67 32.93
CA PRO A 549 12.30 0.93 31.53
C PRO A 549 13.81 0.86 31.26
N GLU A 550 14.22 -0.09 30.42
CA GLU A 550 15.57 -0.19 29.89
C GLU A 550 15.58 0.34 28.45
N THR A 551 16.35 1.39 28.18
CA THR A 551 16.58 1.86 26.81
C THR A 551 17.64 0.98 26.16
N ILE A 552 17.26 0.26 25.11
CA ILE A 552 18.22 -0.52 24.32
C ILE A 552 18.89 0.44 23.33
N THR A 553 20.18 0.73 23.51
CA THR A 553 20.97 1.51 22.54
C THR A 553 22.16 0.68 22.05
N GLY A 554 22.19 0.36 20.75
CA GLY A 554 23.27 -0.38 20.10
C GLY A 554 23.25 -1.89 20.34
N ALA A 555 24.26 -2.59 19.81
CA ALA A 555 24.40 -4.05 19.81
C ALA A 555 24.73 -4.70 21.17
N ALA A 556 24.11 -4.25 22.26
CA ALA A 556 24.52 -4.62 23.61
C ALA A 556 23.82 -5.87 24.17
N THR A 557 24.63 -6.93 24.37
CA THR A 557 24.40 -7.99 25.34
C THR A 557 24.61 -7.46 26.76
N ASN A 558 23.56 -6.98 27.42
CA ASN A 558 23.61 -6.78 28.88
C ASN A 558 22.69 -7.78 29.57
N VAL A 559 23.33 -8.78 30.16
CA VAL A 559 22.76 -9.74 31.09
C VAL A 559 22.57 -9.03 32.43
N ASN A 560 21.32 -8.85 32.87
CA ASN A 560 21.04 -8.54 34.27
C ASN A 560 20.76 -9.86 34.99
N PRO A 561 21.71 -10.41 35.77
CA PRO A 561 21.44 -11.59 36.57
C PRO A 561 20.50 -11.20 37.71
N TYR A 562 19.22 -11.53 37.57
CA TYR A 562 18.29 -11.45 38.69
C TYR A 562 18.46 -12.70 39.55
N ALA A 563 18.88 -12.49 40.81
CA ALA A 563 18.93 -13.56 41.80
C ALA A 563 17.55 -13.71 42.44
N VAL A 564 16.90 -14.85 42.20
CA VAL A 564 15.71 -15.25 42.94
C VAL A 564 16.14 -16.08 44.15
N VAL A 565 15.75 -15.64 45.33
CA VAL A 565 16.10 -16.30 46.60
C VAL A 565 14.87 -17.03 47.13
N TYR A 566 15.04 -18.32 47.41
CA TYR A 566 13.99 -19.18 47.96
C TYR A 566 14.24 -19.43 49.46
N LYS A 567 13.23 -19.19 50.28
CA LYS A 567 13.24 -19.38 51.72
C LYS A 567 12.17 -20.37 52.13
N HIS A 568 12.60 -21.44 52.79
CA HIS A 568 11.71 -22.39 53.44
C HIS A 568 11.56 -22.03 54.92
N TRP A 569 10.32 -21.85 55.35
CA TRP A 569 9.92 -21.64 56.73
C TRP A 569 9.47 -22.97 57.31
N SER A 570 10.01 -23.37 58.45
CA SER A 570 9.65 -24.61 59.12
C SER A 570 9.48 -24.33 60.61
N LEU A 571 8.30 -24.66 61.14
CA LEU A 571 7.95 -24.51 62.55
C LEU A 571 7.27 -25.78 63.04
N THR A 572 7.87 -26.47 64.01
CA THR A 572 7.25 -27.62 64.66
C THR A 572 6.70 -27.19 66.02
N PRO A 573 5.43 -26.73 66.12
CA PRO A 573 4.81 -26.42 67.39
C PRO A 573 4.54 -27.69 68.20
N PRO A 574 4.54 -27.59 69.55
CA PRO A 574 4.08 -28.70 70.38
C PRO A 574 2.62 -29.06 70.05
N ALA A 575 2.29 -30.36 69.98
CA ALA A 575 0.96 -30.86 69.62
C ALA A 575 -0.18 -30.22 70.43
N ALA A 576 0.07 -29.89 71.70
CA ALA A 576 -0.90 -29.21 72.57
C ALA A 576 -1.36 -27.83 72.04
N TYR A 577 -0.56 -27.14 71.23
CA TYR A 577 -0.96 -25.88 70.60
C TYR A 577 -1.86 -26.11 69.38
N VAL A 578 -1.54 -27.11 68.58
CA VAL A 578 -2.36 -27.52 67.44
C VAL A 578 -3.76 -27.92 67.92
N ASP A 579 -3.84 -28.72 68.98
CA ASP A 579 -5.11 -29.17 69.57
C ASP A 579 -5.97 -28.02 70.14
N ARG A 580 -5.35 -26.89 70.50
CA ARG A 580 -6.02 -25.70 71.03
C ARG A 580 -6.44 -24.69 69.94
N GLY A 581 -6.18 -25.00 68.68
CA GLY A 581 -6.58 -24.16 67.54
C GLY A 581 -5.78 -22.86 67.42
N TYR A 582 -4.53 -22.86 67.87
CA TYR A 582 -3.63 -21.73 67.63
C TYR A 582 -3.25 -21.64 66.14
N THR A 583 -3.14 -20.41 65.63
CA THR A 583 -2.65 -20.14 64.27
C THR A 583 -1.18 -19.79 64.31
N PHE A 584 -0.41 -20.38 63.41
CA PHE A 584 1.03 -20.15 63.28
C PHE A 584 1.31 -19.41 61.96
N LYS A 585 2.08 -18.32 62.04
CA LYS A 585 2.55 -17.60 60.85
C LYS A 585 4.01 -17.20 61.02
N ALA A 586 4.76 -17.23 59.94
CA ALA A 586 6.00 -16.50 59.85
C ALA A 586 5.70 -15.05 59.42
N GLN A 587 6.58 -14.13 59.75
CA GLN A 587 6.55 -12.76 59.27
C GLN A 587 7.96 -12.38 58.81
N TYR A 588 8.07 -11.62 57.73
CA TYR A 588 9.34 -11.04 57.30
C TYR A 588 9.21 -9.54 57.01
N THR A 589 10.33 -8.84 57.01
CA THR A 589 10.46 -7.46 56.52
C THR A 589 11.80 -7.28 55.81
N THR A 590 11.82 -6.44 54.79
CA THR A 590 13.04 -5.97 54.11
C THR A 590 13.48 -4.59 54.64
N ASP A 591 12.72 -3.99 55.56
CA ASP A 591 13.04 -2.70 56.15
C ASP A 591 14.29 -2.80 57.05
N THR A 592 15.16 -1.80 56.97
CA THR A 592 16.33 -1.66 57.87
C THR A 592 16.23 -0.32 58.61
N PRO A 593 16.14 -0.30 59.96
CA PRO A 593 16.23 -1.43 60.90
C PRO A 593 14.90 -2.21 61.02
N ALA A 594 15.01 -3.52 61.21
CA ALA A 594 13.86 -4.37 61.50
C ALA A 594 13.49 -4.30 62.98
N ASP A 595 12.61 -3.37 63.33
CA ASP A 595 12.02 -3.25 64.67
C ASP A 595 10.49 -3.49 64.63
N ASP A 596 9.81 -3.30 65.76
CA ASP A 596 8.36 -3.48 65.85
C ASP A 596 7.54 -2.44 65.05
N THR A 597 8.19 -1.40 64.53
CA THR A 597 7.57 -0.38 63.67
C THR A 597 7.73 -0.67 62.17
N ALA A 598 8.56 -1.64 61.80
CA ALA A 598 8.73 -2.10 60.42
C ALA A 598 7.42 -2.69 59.86
N THR A 599 7.28 -2.64 58.54
CA THR A 599 6.13 -3.27 57.89
C THR A 599 6.40 -4.76 57.75
N TRP A 600 5.63 -5.58 58.46
CA TRP A 600 5.77 -7.05 58.49
C TRP A 600 4.79 -7.70 57.52
N VAL A 601 5.30 -8.55 56.62
CA VAL A 601 4.51 -9.36 55.70
C VAL A 601 4.23 -10.72 56.34
N ASP A 602 2.95 -11.08 56.44
CA ASP A 602 2.52 -12.40 56.95
C ASP A 602 2.78 -13.50 55.92
N VAL A 603 3.44 -14.56 56.35
CA VAL A 603 3.58 -15.83 55.63
C VAL A 603 2.78 -16.88 56.39
N ALA A 604 1.63 -17.27 55.82
CA ALA A 604 0.81 -18.32 56.40
C ALA A 604 1.56 -19.66 56.30
N LEU A 605 1.77 -20.32 57.44
CA LEU A 605 2.33 -21.66 57.44
C LEU A 605 1.19 -22.65 57.15
N ALA A 606 1.34 -23.45 56.10
CA ALA A 606 0.35 -24.44 55.70
C ALA A 606 0.20 -25.52 56.79
N ASP A 607 -1.00 -26.13 56.86
CA ASP A 607 -1.35 -27.13 57.87
C ASP A 607 -0.26 -28.19 57.98
N GLY A 608 0.11 -28.50 59.23
CA GLY A 608 1.27 -29.32 59.54
C GLY A 608 1.26 -30.66 58.79
N ASP A 609 2.45 -31.07 58.35
CA ASP A 609 2.66 -32.41 57.83
C ASP A 609 2.38 -33.50 58.91
N ALA A 610 2.59 -34.76 58.56
CA ALA A 610 2.28 -35.87 59.46
C ALA A 610 3.06 -35.84 60.80
N ASP A 611 4.12 -35.05 60.92
CA ASP A 611 4.89 -34.88 62.15
C ASP A 611 4.52 -33.62 62.95
N GLY A 612 3.60 -32.81 62.42
CA GLY A 612 3.11 -31.58 63.04
C GLY A 612 3.97 -30.37 62.71
N THR A 613 4.86 -30.45 61.71
CA THR A 613 5.65 -29.32 61.23
C THR A 613 4.86 -28.50 60.22
N TYR A 614 4.66 -27.23 60.57
CA TYR A 614 4.04 -26.22 59.72
C TYR A 614 5.12 -25.61 58.84
N THR A 615 4.94 -25.71 57.53
CA THR A 615 5.90 -25.18 56.57
C THR A 615 5.27 -24.10 55.69
N ALA A 616 6.11 -23.19 55.21
CA ALA A 616 5.76 -22.30 54.12
C ALA A 616 6.99 -22.06 53.27
N ASP A 617 6.75 -21.69 52.02
CA ASP A 617 7.80 -21.27 51.11
C ASP A 617 7.57 -19.81 50.72
N THR A 618 8.64 -19.04 50.66
CA THR A 618 8.60 -17.66 50.18
C THR A 618 9.74 -17.44 49.20
N ILE A 619 9.42 -16.80 48.10
CA ILE A 619 10.36 -16.42 47.06
C ILE A 619 10.55 -14.91 47.12
N PHE A 620 11.80 -14.47 47.03
CA PHE A 620 12.15 -13.07 46.99
C PHE A 620 12.91 -12.75 45.70
N ALA A 621 12.59 -11.61 45.08
CA ALA A 621 13.39 -11.03 44.00
C ALA A 621 14.25 -9.89 44.54
N ASP A 622 15.57 -10.04 44.43
CA ASP A 622 16.57 -9.00 44.74
C ASP A 622 16.55 -8.37 46.15
N PRO A 623 16.21 -9.08 47.25
CA PRO A 623 16.45 -8.54 48.57
C PRO A 623 17.94 -8.60 48.92
N THR A 624 18.52 -7.50 49.38
CA THR A 624 19.89 -7.52 49.93
C THR A 624 19.94 -8.18 51.31
N SER A 625 18.86 -8.07 52.09
CA SER A 625 18.68 -8.77 53.36
C SER A 625 17.21 -8.86 53.78
N ILE A 626 16.88 -9.81 54.65
CA ILE A 626 15.58 -9.91 55.32
C ILE A 626 15.74 -10.02 56.83
N ALA A 627 14.77 -9.53 57.57
CA ALA A 627 14.56 -9.90 58.97
C ALA A 627 13.23 -10.65 59.10
N TRP A 628 13.14 -11.56 60.06
CA TRP A 628 11.98 -12.43 60.20
C TRP A 628 11.64 -12.74 61.66
N ARG A 629 10.39 -13.13 61.90
CA ARG A 629 9.89 -13.57 63.21
C ARG A 629 8.72 -14.53 63.05
N PHE A 630 8.40 -15.30 64.08
CA PHE A 630 7.21 -16.15 64.13
C PHE A 630 6.15 -15.52 65.03
N VAL A 631 4.88 -15.66 64.65
CA VAL A 631 3.73 -15.24 65.45
C VAL A 631 2.81 -16.43 65.68
N VAL A 632 2.48 -16.65 66.95
CA VAL A 632 1.50 -17.64 67.40
C VAL A 632 0.35 -16.89 68.04
N SER A 633 -0.86 -17.05 67.51
CA SER A 633 -2.04 -16.35 68.03
C SER A 633 -3.24 -17.28 68.19
N GLY A 634 -4.03 -17.08 69.23
CA GLY A 634 -5.29 -17.78 69.48
C GLY A 634 -6.09 -17.10 70.60
N THR A 635 -7.24 -17.66 70.96
CA THR A 635 -8.12 -17.04 71.96
C THR A 635 -7.41 -16.93 73.31
N GLY A 636 -7.04 -15.70 73.70
CA GLY A 636 -6.42 -15.40 74.99
C GLY A 636 -4.89 -15.50 75.03
N PHE A 637 -4.23 -15.84 73.93
CA PHE A 637 -2.77 -15.93 73.86
C PHE A 637 -2.25 -15.41 72.51
N SER A 638 -1.26 -14.52 72.57
CA SER A 638 -0.51 -14.03 71.42
C SER A 638 0.95 -13.99 71.81
N TRP A 639 1.80 -14.59 71.00
CA TRP A 639 3.23 -14.61 71.18
C TRP A 639 3.91 -14.26 69.86
N THR A 640 4.95 -13.46 69.94
CA THR A 640 5.78 -13.07 68.81
C THR A 640 7.22 -13.37 69.20
N SER A 641 7.93 -14.11 68.35
CA SER A 641 9.34 -14.41 68.55
C SER A 641 10.16 -13.12 68.52
N ALA A 642 11.37 -13.14 69.08
CA ALA A 642 12.33 -12.09 68.78
C ALA A 642 12.58 -12.01 67.26
N VAL A 643 12.85 -10.81 66.77
CA VAL A 643 13.27 -10.59 65.38
C VAL A 643 14.63 -11.25 65.17
N ALA A 644 14.71 -12.13 64.18
CA ALA A 644 15.95 -12.71 63.69
C ALA A 644 16.37 -12.01 62.39
N GLY A 645 17.67 -11.73 62.23
CA GLY A 645 18.22 -10.99 61.09
C GLY A 645 18.92 -9.67 61.49
N PRO A 646 19.39 -8.86 60.50
CA PRO A 646 19.24 -9.07 59.07
C PRO A 646 20.04 -10.28 58.57
N GLU A 647 19.39 -11.14 57.80
CA GLU A 647 19.98 -12.26 57.09
C GLU A 647 20.34 -11.77 55.68
N GLU A 648 21.63 -11.70 55.36
CA GLU A 648 22.08 -11.32 54.02
C GLU A 648 21.73 -12.43 53.02
N LEU A 649 20.95 -12.07 52.00
CA LEU A 649 20.53 -12.99 50.96
C LEU A 649 21.52 -12.90 49.80
N THR A 650 22.75 -13.37 50.03
CA THR A 650 23.80 -13.38 49.01
C THR A 650 23.92 -14.76 48.36
N GLY A 651 23.50 -14.85 47.09
CA GLY A 651 23.64 -16.04 46.24
C GLY A 651 22.41 -16.96 46.20
N THR A 652 22.46 -17.99 45.33
CA THR A 652 21.40 -18.98 45.05
C THR A 652 21.12 -19.97 46.19
N ALA A 653 21.46 -19.61 47.42
CA ALA A 653 21.39 -20.51 48.57
C ALA A 653 19.97 -20.63 49.12
N THR A 654 19.49 -21.87 49.24
CA THR A 654 18.35 -22.21 50.10
C THR A 654 18.76 -22.01 51.56
N VAL A 655 18.09 -21.09 52.28
CA VAL A 655 18.34 -20.92 53.72
C VAL A 655 17.20 -21.53 54.52
N ASN A 656 17.41 -22.74 55.04
CA ASN A 656 16.47 -23.41 55.92
C ASN A 656 16.69 -22.96 57.37
N ASN A 657 15.63 -22.46 58.01
CA ASN A 657 15.64 -22.19 59.46
C ASN A 657 14.60 -23.11 60.12
N ASP A 658 15.07 -24.19 60.74
CA ASP A 658 14.24 -25.03 61.59
C ASP A 658 14.24 -24.46 63.01
N ILE A 659 13.08 -24.07 63.52
CA ILE A 659 12.93 -23.60 64.90
C ILE A 659 12.08 -24.56 65.70
N ALA A 660 12.69 -25.19 66.69
CA ALA A 660 11.97 -25.91 67.73
C ALA A 660 11.46 -24.93 68.79
N LEU A 661 10.14 -24.90 68.99
CA LEU A 661 9.52 -24.17 70.10
C LEU A 661 9.49 -25.07 71.35
N SER A 662 9.94 -24.55 72.49
CA SER A 662 9.74 -25.22 73.78
C SER A 662 8.58 -24.57 74.55
N LEU A 663 7.59 -25.40 74.93
CA LEU A 663 6.48 -24.98 75.79
C LEU A 663 6.82 -25.27 77.25
N LYS A 664 6.62 -24.27 78.10
CA LYS A 664 6.53 -24.47 79.54
C LYS A 664 5.16 -24.04 80.05
N SER A 665 4.51 -24.98 80.72
CA SER A 665 3.33 -24.72 81.53
C SER A 665 3.71 -24.88 83.00
N TRP A 666 3.40 -23.85 83.80
CA TRP A 666 3.48 -23.88 85.25
C TRP A 666 2.08 -23.94 85.80
N ARG A 667 1.81 -24.94 86.64
CA ARG A 667 0.57 -25.02 87.40
C ARG A 667 0.79 -24.42 88.77
N ILE A 668 -0.01 -23.43 89.12
CA ILE A 668 -0.08 -22.85 90.45
C ILE A 668 -1.39 -23.31 91.05
N ARG A 669 -1.31 -24.15 92.09
CA ARG A 669 -2.44 -24.44 92.95
C ARG A 669 -2.33 -23.54 94.18
N PRO A 670 -3.18 -22.51 94.35
CA PRO A 670 -3.26 -21.80 95.61
C PRO A 670 -3.69 -22.78 96.70
N PRO A 671 -3.15 -22.68 97.91
CA PRO A 671 -3.62 -23.47 99.03
C PRO A 671 -5.11 -23.23 99.24
N ALA A 672 -5.87 -24.28 99.57
CA ALA A 672 -7.32 -24.22 99.74
C ALA A 672 -7.77 -23.12 100.72
N ASP A 673 -6.93 -22.77 101.70
CA ASP A 673 -7.17 -21.71 102.68
C ASP A 673 -7.24 -20.30 102.07
N PHE A 674 -6.71 -20.08 100.87
CA PHE A 674 -6.76 -18.80 100.15
C PHE A 674 -7.97 -18.67 99.22
N ALA A 675 -8.73 -19.75 99.02
CA ALA A 675 -9.95 -19.72 98.22
C ALA A 675 -10.97 -18.75 98.84
N GLY A 676 -11.36 -17.72 98.08
CA GLY A 676 -12.31 -16.68 98.51
C GLY A 676 -11.70 -15.41 99.12
N MET A 677 -10.38 -15.31 99.25
CA MET A 677 -9.71 -14.09 99.76
C MET A 677 -9.56 -12.96 98.71
N GLY A 678 -10.01 -13.18 97.47
CA GLY A 678 -9.91 -12.18 96.39
C GLY A 678 -8.47 -11.82 96.04
N LEU A 679 -7.52 -12.75 96.20
CA LEU A 679 -6.13 -12.54 95.84
C LEU A 679 -5.96 -12.47 94.33
N THR A 680 -5.13 -11.54 93.88
CA THR A 680 -4.61 -11.49 92.51
C THR A 680 -3.28 -12.23 92.49
N TYR A 681 -3.21 -13.31 91.72
CA TYR A 681 -1.98 -14.05 91.48
C TYR A 681 -1.30 -13.51 90.22
N LYS A 682 0.03 -13.42 90.24
CA LYS A 682 0.85 -13.12 89.07
C LYS A 682 2.03 -14.07 89.04
N ALA A 683 2.39 -14.54 87.84
CA ALA A 683 3.61 -15.29 87.62
C ALA A 683 4.62 -14.40 86.89
N TYR A 684 5.91 -14.59 87.17
CA TYR A 684 6.99 -13.90 86.48
C TYR A 684 8.08 -14.88 86.08
N TYR A 685 8.74 -14.64 84.96
CA TYR A 685 9.97 -15.34 84.56
C TYR A 685 11.09 -14.37 84.19
N THR A 686 12.33 -14.85 84.20
CA THR A 686 13.52 -14.18 83.67
C THR A 686 14.46 -15.23 83.07
N THR A 687 15.21 -14.86 82.03
CA THR A 687 16.34 -15.63 81.51
C THR A 687 17.67 -15.19 82.12
N ASP A 688 17.69 -14.02 82.77
CA ASP A 688 18.85 -13.53 83.51
C ASP A 688 19.02 -14.33 84.82
N ASP A 689 20.26 -14.65 85.18
CA ASP A 689 20.57 -15.26 86.47
C ASP A 689 20.21 -14.27 87.61
N PRO A 690 19.22 -14.58 88.47
CA PRO A 690 18.82 -13.72 89.58
C PRO A 690 19.92 -13.57 90.64
N ALA A 691 20.96 -14.39 90.62
CA ALA A 691 22.17 -14.22 91.44
C ALA A 691 23.23 -13.31 90.79
N GLY A 692 23.00 -12.82 89.57
CA GLY A 692 23.89 -11.91 88.85
C GLY A 692 24.04 -10.53 89.50
N PRO A 693 25.09 -9.76 89.12
CA PRO A 693 25.35 -8.43 89.69
C PRO A 693 24.32 -7.36 89.26
N THR A 694 23.57 -7.63 88.19
CA THR A 694 22.47 -6.80 87.70
C THR A 694 21.14 -7.42 88.11
N PRO A 695 20.18 -6.64 88.65
CA PRO A 695 18.85 -7.15 88.94
C PRO A 695 18.22 -7.75 87.67
N PRO A 696 17.68 -8.98 87.72
CA PRO A 696 17.04 -9.60 86.56
C PRO A 696 15.79 -8.82 86.15
N SER A 697 15.56 -8.71 84.85
CA SER A 697 14.31 -8.17 84.31
C SER A 697 13.22 -9.24 84.32
N TRP A 698 12.23 -9.09 85.20
CA TRP A 698 11.13 -10.04 85.34
C TRP A 698 9.98 -9.71 84.38
N THR A 699 9.61 -10.68 83.54
CA THR A 699 8.45 -10.59 82.64
C THR A 699 7.24 -11.27 83.27
N GLU A 700 6.12 -10.54 83.40
CA GLU A 700 4.86 -11.07 83.93
C GLU A 700 4.22 -12.04 82.91
N VAL A 701 3.77 -13.21 83.37
CA VAL A 701 3.03 -14.21 82.59
C VAL A 701 1.57 -14.20 83.03
N ALA A 702 0.67 -14.17 82.06
CA ALA A 702 -0.76 -14.27 82.33
C ALA A 702 -1.08 -15.63 82.98
N LEU A 703 -1.90 -15.58 84.03
CA LEU A 703 -2.44 -16.77 84.66
C LEU A 703 -3.86 -17.00 84.16
N THR A 704 -4.12 -18.21 83.71
CA THR A 704 -5.44 -18.66 83.24
C THR A 704 -5.90 -19.80 84.13
N GLU A 705 -7.15 -19.78 84.59
CA GLU A 705 -7.68 -20.91 85.37
C GLU A 705 -7.66 -22.19 84.52
N ASP A 706 -7.14 -23.30 85.06
CA ASP A 706 -7.11 -24.58 84.37
C ASP A 706 -8.55 -25.07 84.15
N PRO A 707 -9.03 -25.16 82.90
CA PRO A 707 -10.39 -25.62 82.63
C PRO A 707 -10.63 -27.07 83.09
N GLN A 708 -9.57 -27.87 83.30
CA GLN A 708 -9.65 -29.25 83.79
C GLN A 708 -9.53 -29.35 85.33
N ALA A 709 -9.10 -28.29 86.02
CA ALA A 709 -8.90 -28.27 87.47
C ALA A 709 -9.30 -26.90 88.07
N PRO A 710 -10.60 -26.66 88.33
CA PRO A 710 -11.08 -25.40 88.90
C PRO A 710 -10.33 -25.03 90.18
N GLY A 711 -9.82 -23.80 90.24
CA GLY A 711 -8.95 -23.31 91.31
C GLY A 711 -7.44 -23.51 91.09
N GLU A 712 -6.99 -24.22 90.04
CA GLU A 712 -5.61 -24.17 89.57
C GLU A 712 -5.45 -23.08 88.51
N PHE A 713 -4.31 -22.40 88.51
CA PHE A 713 -3.95 -21.44 87.47
C PHE A 713 -2.77 -21.98 86.67
N ILE A 714 -2.85 -21.90 85.35
CA ILE A 714 -1.76 -22.22 84.43
C ILE A 714 -1.17 -20.91 83.93
N ALA A 715 0.15 -20.76 84.10
CA ALA A 715 0.96 -19.83 83.32
C ALA A 715 1.62 -20.63 82.20
N GLU A 716 1.40 -20.23 80.95
CA GLU A 716 2.08 -20.82 79.79
C GLU A 716 2.92 -19.76 79.12
N THR A 717 4.17 -20.07 78.80
CA THR A 717 5.00 -19.22 77.94
C THR A 717 5.85 -20.07 77.00
N ILE A 718 6.23 -19.46 75.87
CA ILE A 718 7.00 -20.10 74.81
C ILE A 718 8.40 -19.49 74.80
N PHE A 719 9.41 -20.36 74.72
CA PHE A 719 10.80 -19.96 74.57
C PHE A 719 11.37 -20.45 73.24
N LEU A 720 12.19 -19.61 72.63
CA LEU A 720 13.06 -19.98 71.50
C LEU A 720 14.35 -20.60 72.06
N GLY A 721 14.64 -21.84 71.67
CA GLY A 721 15.84 -22.56 72.11
C GLY A 721 15.76 -23.13 73.53
N GLU A 722 16.93 -23.37 74.14
CA GLU A 722 17.10 -23.97 75.47
C GLU A 722 17.60 -22.94 76.52
N PRO A 723 16.88 -21.85 76.82
CA PRO A 723 17.33 -20.89 77.82
C PRO A 723 17.22 -21.48 79.23
N SER A 724 18.17 -21.13 80.11
CA SER A 724 18.01 -21.32 81.55
C SER A 724 16.98 -20.31 82.06
N ILE A 725 15.88 -20.80 82.64
CA ILE A 725 14.79 -19.93 83.10
C ILE A 725 14.70 -19.96 84.62
N TYR A 726 14.43 -18.78 85.18
CA TYR A 726 14.04 -18.62 86.56
C TYR A 726 12.62 -18.07 86.63
N TYR A 727 11.82 -18.54 87.60
CA TYR A 727 10.44 -18.09 87.79
C TYR A 727 10.15 -17.73 89.24
N LYS A 728 9.18 -16.84 89.44
CA LYS A 728 8.63 -16.48 90.75
C LYS A 728 7.14 -16.17 90.67
N PHE A 729 6.47 -16.19 91.80
CA PHE A 729 5.03 -15.93 91.89
C PHE A 729 4.76 -14.82 92.91
N THR A 730 3.80 -13.95 92.62
CA THR A 730 3.27 -13.02 93.62
C THR A 730 1.77 -13.26 93.84
N ALA A 731 1.34 -13.08 95.07
CA ALA A 731 -0.07 -13.11 95.45
C ALA A 731 -0.36 -11.85 96.28
N ALA A 732 -1.24 -10.98 95.78
CA ALA A 732 -1.56 -9.71 96.42
C ALA A 732 -3.08 -9.56 96.64
N GLY A 733 -3.46 -9.07 97.81
CA GLY A 733 -4.84 -8.75 98.20
C GLY A 733 -4.88 -7.68 99.27
N THR A 734 -6.07 -7.30 99.72
CA THR A 734 -6.24 -6.25 100.74
C THR A 734 -5.60 -6.68 102.08
N GLY A 735 -4.42 -6.14 102.37
CA GLY A 735 -3.66 -6.42 103.59
C GLY A 735 -2.73 -7.65 103.52
N PHE A 736 -2.56 -8.26 102.35
CA PHE A 736 -1.67 -9.41 102.15
C PHE A 736 -0.86 -9.25 100.86
N SER A 737 0.46 -9.44 100.94
CA SER A 737 1.34 -9.53 99.78
C SER A 737 2.36 -10.63 100.05
N TYR A 738 2.48 -11.57 99.12
CA TYR A 738 3.49 -12.62 99.13
C TYR A 738 4.23 -12.62 97.80
N GLU A 739 5.54 -12.80 97.86
CA GLU A 739 6.42 -13.03 96.70
C GLU A 739 7.26 -14.26 97.01
N SER A 740 7.25 -15.25 96.12
CA SER A 740 8.07 -16.45 96.25
C SER A 740 9.55 -16.11 95.98
N PRO A 741 10.51 -16.89 96.50
CA PRO A 741 11.87 -16.86 95.96
C PRO A 741 11.87 -17.21 94.47
N ALA A 742 12.93 -16.80 93.77
CA ALA A 742 13.18 -17.24 92.40
C ALA A 742 13.59 -18.72 92.41
N TYR A 743 12.95 -19.52 91.57
CA TYR A 743 13.26 -20.94 91.37
C TYR A 743 14.00 -21.12 90.04
N GLY A 744 15.11 -21.88 90.01
CA GLY A 744 15.94 -22.13 88.82
C GLY A 744 17.46 -22.23 89.12
N PRO A 745 18.35 -22.45 88.12
CA PRO A 745 18.04 -22.59 86.69
C PRO A 745 17.60 -24.02 86.34
N GLU A 746 16.55 -24.12 85.53
CA GLU A 746 16.22 -25.36 84.83
C GLU A 746 16.78 -25.27 83.40
N VAL A 747 17.73 -26.15 83.06
CA VAL A 747 18.21 -26.34 81.68
C VAL A 747 17.25 -27.28 80.97
N ILE A 748 16.73 -26.88 79.80
CA ILE A 748 15.58 -27.53 79.20
C ILE A 748 15.93 -28.10 77.84
N SER A 749 15.69 -29.41 77.67
CA SER A 749 15.52 -30.03 76.36
C SER A 749 14.13 -30.71 76.29
N GLY A 750 13.34 -30.37 75.27
CA GLY A 750 12.02 -30.94 74.99
C GLY A 750 10.83 -30.41 75.80
N VAL A 751 9.63 -30.96 75.54
CA VAL A 751 8.39 -30.65 76.27
C VAL A 751 8.44 -31.32 77.65
N GLN A 752 8.61 -30.53 78.72
CA GLN A 752 8.45 -31.03 80.08
C GLN A 752 7.41 -30.21 80.83
N THR A 753 6.39 -30.89 81.34
CA THR A 753 5.48 -30.35 82.36
C THR A 753 6.18 -30.41 83.71
N ILE A 754 6.48 -29.25 84.28
CA ILE A 754 7.13 -29.17 85.60
C ILE A 754 6.04 -28.81 86.60
N THR A 755 5.72 -29.77 87.46
CA THR A 755 4.71 -29.59 88.52
C THR A 755 5.44 -29.25 89.80
N ASN A 756 5.54 -27.96 90.12
CA ASN A 756 6.02 -27.53 91.44
C ASN A 756 4.81 -27.18 92.30
N GLU A 757 4.42 -28.10 93.18
CA GLU A 757 3.42 -27.82 94.22
C GLU A 757 4.04 -26.91 95.28
N LEU A 758 3.54 -25.67 95.36
CA LEU A 758 3.90 -24.74 96.43
C LEU A 758 2.98 -24.96 97.65
N ASP A 759 3.37 -25.84 98.56
CA ASP A 759 2.65 -26.03 99.84
C ASP A 759 2.93 -24.86 100.81
N LEU A 760 2.10 -23.82 100.78
CA LEU A 760 2.13 -22.77 101.81
C LEU A 760 1.38 -23.27 103.06
N THR A 761 2.11 -23.58 104.13
CA THR A 761 1.50 -23.93 105.42
C THR A 761 1.21 -22.67 106.25
N LEU A 762 -0.08 -22.34 106.47
CA LEU A 762 -0.47 -21.23 107.35
C LEU A 762 -0.40 -21.65 108.83
N LYS A 763 0.44 -21.01 109.66
CA LYS A 763 0.32 -21.11 111.12
C LYS A 763 -0.66 -20.06 111.64
N ARG A 764 -1.84 -20.49 112.09
CA ARG A 764 -2.86 -19.63 112.72
C ARG A 764 -2.39 -19.21 114.12
N TRP A 765 -2.26 -17.91 114.37
CA TRP A 765 -2.02 -17.35 115.70
C TRP A 765 -3.30 -16.66 116.20
N ILE A 766 -3.76 -17.03 117.39
CA ILE A 766 -4.91 -16.40 118.06
C ILE A 766 -4.37 -15.37 119.05
N ILE A 767 -4.59 -14.09 118.78
CA ILE A 767 -4.29 -13.02 119.74
C ILE A 767 -5.49 -12.87 120.67
N ASN A 768 -5.39 -13.37 121.88
CA ASN A 768 -6.40 -13.13 122.93
C ASN A 768 -6.16 -11.73 123.52
N ALA A 769 -6.85 -10.72 123.01
CA ALA A 769 -6.88 -9.40 123.65
C ALA A 769 -7.74 -9.45 124.93
N PRO A 770 -7.33 -8.78 126.03
CA PRO A 770 -8.17 -8.67 127.22
C PRO A 770 -9.50 -8.00 126.88
N VAL A 771 -10.60 -8.52 127.42
CA VAL A 771 -11.99 -8.08 127.16
C VAL A 771 -12.19 -6.57 127.39
N SER A 772 -11.32 -5.91 128.15
CA SER A 772 -11.36 -4.46 128.41
C SER A 772 -10.99 -3.56 127.22
N LEU A 773 -10.49 -4.12 126.11
CA LEU A 773 -10.13 -3.35 124.90
C LEU A 773 -11.01 -3.66 123.68
N ALA A 774 -11.88 -4.67 123.75
CA ALA A 774 -12.80 -5.01 122.68
C ALA A 774 -14.00 -4.04 122.68
N GLY A 775 -14.08 -3.16 121.67
CA GLY A 775 -15.24 -2.28 121.45
C GLY A 775 -14.96 -0.77 121.51
N LEU A 776 -13.70 -0.34 121.69
CA LEU A 776 -13.34 1.07 121.53
C LEU A 776 -13.13 1.39 120.03
N PRO A 777 -13.93 2.29 119.42
CA PRO A 777 -13.67 2.73 118.06
C PRO A 777 -12.33 3.47 117.99
N GLY A 778 -11.44 3.03 117.09
CA GLY A 778 -10.14 3.66 116.83
C GLY A 778 -8.90 2.90 117.33
N VAL A 779 -9.04 1.66 117.83
CA VAL A 779 -7.88 0.83 118.20
C VAL A 779 -7.50 -0.11 117.05
N THR A 780 -6.32 0.10 116.47
CA THR A 780 -5.70 -0.78 115.48
C THR A 780 -4.67 -1.67 116.15
N TYR A 781 -4.78 -3.00 115.97
CA TYR A 781 -3.77 -3.95 116.39
C TYR A 781 -2.85 -4.28 115.22
N SER A 782 -1.55 -4.09 115.38
CA SER A 782 -0.54 -4.49 114.40
C SER A 782 0.38 -5.54 115.01
N ALA A 783 0.57 -6.65 114.32
CA ALA A 783 1.58 -7.65 114.65
C ALA A 783 2.68 -7.62 113.59
N TYR A 784 3.92 -7.56 114.01
CA TYR A 784 5.09 -7.63 113.11
C TYR A 784 5.80 -8.95 113.34
N TYR A 785 6.23 -9.60 112.25
CA TYR A 785 7.12 -10.76 112.29
C TYR A 785 8.26 -10.55 111.29
N SER A 786 9.41 -11.19 111.54
CA SER A 786 10.41 -11.46 110.52
C SER A 786 10.56 -12.98 110.39
N LEU A 787 10.55 -13.48 109.15
CA LEU A 787 11.04 -14.82 108.85
C LEU A 787 12.53 -14.71 108.53
N THR A 788 13.34 -15.63 109.03
CA THR A 788 14.70 -15.87 108.54
C THR A 788 14.67 -17.10 107.64
#